data_AF-A0A822EBU2-F1
#
_entry.id   AF-A0A822EBU2-F1
#
_cell.length_a   1.000
_cell.length_b   1.000
_cell.length_c   1.000
_cell.angle_alpha   90.00
_cell.angle_beta   90.00
_cell.angle_gamma   90.00
#
_symmetry.space_group_name_H-M   'P 1'
#
loop_
_entity.id
_entity.type
_entity.pdbx_description
1 polymer ?
#
loop_
_entity_poly.entity_id
_entity_poly.type
_entity_poly.pdbx_seq_one_letter_code
_entity_poly.pdbx_strand_id
1 'polypeptide(L)'
;ALITYKSSTGTGGLKKHLLSCEKYSSLNAAQPTITTYYKKTKSAVPEKIKEEINNAYLEFVALDGNSFNTVSRTGFKQLIETVFKAGQSTADLQSFEVCDFLPHPTTVSRKVDRVYAFRKKQLIEWCNTLDSYVVVVDMWTEKYTGIHFCGASLRSLDSDFHLHLFSLGCKPYTLANQTAPNIRKFVDDLLADYNLSLNPNSFIVSDNEPKMLAALRGVNRVGCSDHYLNKILEHSFTAPKSDCIQVIQVFDIVKTLVANFRRSHRQDVFNIAYNELIDIFCGSHYHDFESIDKDLLQKICEFLQPFDETITILSDESQPTLHKVIPLRKFLIEHCVPKQEDLPGIKKLKQFLKKEIIDQWPIQNEHLLATLLHPRLRDFSGDQVLKHEAIQLLQSTIAIYTNSTNNNSSISNISSSSVSNICSSSSSISNICSSSSSISNTSSSSISYPSSSSSSISNTSTSSSSISNTSTSSSSISYTSSSSSSTTYASSSSPVDNFVTTKKSNVLSLCYDKPRTLKPVHDEVSLWLQTDFDMDIIHDDLLLFWRNKKDAFPNIAKIARKVLAIPAANTSVERQFSCSKIIIGDRRTRLGAEKLDKLIFLQKNLLPLKIMFDSKTVLTNELKRKADDIHEEDEDNNCTSKKLKFNEEYESLSDDYESEREN
;
A
#
# COMPACT_ATOMS: atom_id res chain seq x y z
N ALA A 1 6.45 -69.36 14.13
CA ALA A 1 7.65 -69.62 14.94
C ALA A 1 8.81 -68.84 14.33
N LEU A 2 9.06 -67.64 14.84
CA LEU A 2 10.22 -66.83 14.49
C LEU A 2 11.39 -67.29 15.35
N ILE A 3 12.54 -67.58 14.72
CA ILE A 3 13.73 -68.10 15.37
C ILE A 3 14.29 -67.03 16.31
N THR A 4 14.20 -67.25 17.62
CA THR A 4 14.81 -66.40 18.63
C THR A 4 16.31 -66.69 18.73
N TYR A 5 17.15 -65.71 18.42
CA TYR A 5 18.59 -65.81 18.50
C TYR A 5 19.07 -66.02 19.95
N LYS A 6 20.02 -66.95 20.17
CA LYS A 6 20.69 -67.19 21.46
C LYS A 6 22.18 -66.83 21.34
N SER A 7 22.72 -66.12 22.33
CA SER A 7 24.10 -65.59 22.37
C SER A 7 25.21 -66.65 22.35
N SER A 8 24.86 -67.95 22.37
CA SER A 8 25.79 -69.07 22.28
C SER A 8 26.20 -69.45 20.85
N THR A 9 25.49 -69.00 19.80
CA THR A 9 25.76 -69.39 18.39
C THR A 9 26.25 -68.26 17.48
N GLY A 10 26.57 -67.09 18.05
CA GLY A 10 27.09 -65.94 17.30
C GLY A 10 28.56 -66.06 16.93
N THR A 11 28.93 -65.63 15.72
CA THR A 11 30.33 -65.57 15.26
C THR A 11 31.14 -64.61 16.15
N GLY A 12 32.40 -64.96 16.42
CA GLY A 12 33.27 -64.21 17.36
C GLY A 12 33.43 -62.71 17.04
N GLY A 13 33.20 -62.31 15.78
CA GLY A 13 33.19 -60.90 15.36
C GLY A 13 32.03 -60.10 15.95
N LEU A 14 30.83 -60.68 16.05
CA LEU A 14 29.64 -59.98 16.56
C LEU A 14 29.68 -59.83 18.09
N LYS A 15 30.27 -60.79 18.80
CA LYS A 15 30.55 -60.67 20.24
C LYS A 15 31.54 -59.54 20.55
N LYS A 16 32.60 -59.40 19.76
CA LYS A 16 33.55 -58.29 19.88
C LYS A 16 32.89 -56.94 19.57
N HIS A 17 32.00 -56.91 18.57
CA HIS A 17 31.27 -55.69 18.22
C HIS A 17 30.29 -55.26 19.32
N LEU A 18 29.48 -56.19 19.86
CA LEU A 18 28.55 -55.88 20.97
C LEU A 18 29.26 -55.41 22.24
N LEU A 19 30.39 -56.04 22.62
CA LEU A 19 31.22 -55.59 23.73
C LEU A 19 31.86 -54.21 23.48
N SER A 20 32.12 -53.86 22.21
CA SER A 20 32.57 -52.52 21.84
C SER A 20 31.42 -51.50 21.87
N CYS A 21 30.20 -51.90 21.49
CA CYS A 21 29.02 -51.02 21.50
C CYS A 21 28.49 -50.75 22.91
N GLU A 22 28.59 -51.69 23.86
CA GLU A 22 28.27 -51.45 25.28
C GLU A 22 29.21 -50.44 25.93
N LYS A 23 30.43 -50.25 25.40
CA LYS A 23 31.32 -49.13 25.81
C LYS A 23 30.91 -47.77 25.25
N TYR A 24 30.01 -47.73 24.26
CA TYR A 24 29.54 -46.50 23.60
C TYR A 24 28.08 -46.15 23.93
N SER A 25 27.37 -46.95 24.73
CA SER A 25 25.99 -46.68 25.14
C SER A 25 25.84 -45.53 26.14
N SER A 26 26.94 -44.90 26.59
CA SER A 26 26.93 -43.68 27.42
C SER A 26 27.11 -42.38 26.64
N LEU A 27 27.16 -42.40 25.31
CA LEU A 27 27.19 -41.18 24.49
C LEU A 27 25.99 -41.16 23.54
N ASN A 28 24.95 -40.42 23.93
CA ASN A 28 23.85 -39.99 23.06
C ASN A 28 24.38 -39.05 21.95
N ALA A 29 25.15 -39.58 21.00
CA ALA A 29 25.49 -38.87 19.77
C ALA A 29 24.50 -39.29 18.68
N ALA A 30 23.48 -38.46 18.44
CA ALA A 30 22.54 -38.64 17.35
C ALA A 30 23.31 -38.71 16.02
N GLN A 31 23.08 -39.77 15.25
CA GLN A 31 23.63 -39.93 13.90
C GLN A 31 23.05 -38.81 13.01
N PRO A 32 23.89 -37.96 12.37
CA PRO A 32 23.38 -36.86 11.55
C PRO A 32 22.64 -37.40 10.33
N THR A 33 21.45 -36.87 10.06
CA THR A 33 20.65 -37.25 8.89
C THR A 33 21.29 -36.74 7.61
N ILE A 34 20.98 -37.36 6.47
CA ILE A 34 21.47 -36.93 5.14
C ILE A 34 21.12 -35.47 4.81
N THR A 35 20.04 -34.95 5.41
CA THR A 35 19.61 -33.54 5.35
C THR A 35 20.66 -32.58 5.91
N THR A 36 21.50 -33.04 6.85
CA THR A 36 22.60 -32.27 7.45
C THR A 36 23.72 -32.00 6.44
N TYR A 37 23.92 -32.89 5.46
CA TYR A 37 24.90 -32.71 4.39
C TYR A 37 24.42 -31.77 3.28
N TYR A 38 23.11 -31.60 3.11
CA TYR A 38 22.51 -30.73 2.08
C TYR A 38 22.17 -29.31 2.55
N LYS A 39 22.21 -29.02 3.86
CA LYS A 39 22.18 -27.65 4.34
C LYS A 39 23.54 -27.00 4.06
N LYS A 40 23.65 -26.25 2.95
CA LYS A 40 24.61 -25.16 2.84
C LYS A 40 24.34 -24.20 4.00
N THR A 41 24.96 -24.43 5.15
CA THR A 41 24.99 -23.43 6.22
C THR A 41 25.71 -22.23 5.62
N LYS A 42 25.01 -21.10 5.49
CA LYS A 42 25.70 -19.84 5.22
C LYS A 42 26.73 -19.69 6.33
N SER A 43 28.02 -19.65 5.99
CA SER A 43 29.06 -19.40 6.97
C SER A 43 28.72 -18.10 7.69
N ALA A 44 28.65 -18.14 9.01
CA ALA A 44 28.43 -16.93 9.80
C ALA A 44 29.56 -15.93 9.51
N VAL A 45 29.22 -14.65 9.38
CA VAL A 45 30.23 -13.59 9.28
C VAL A 45 31.03 -13.60 10.58
N PRO A 46 32.38 -13.64 10.53
CA PRO A 46 33.21 -13.61 11.74
C PRO A 46 32.85 -12.42 12.64
N GLU A 47 32.77 -12.65 13.96
CA GLU A 47 32.29 -11.62 14.91
C GLU A 47 33.16 -10.35 14.88
N LYS A 48 34.47 -10.51 14.69
CA LYS A 48 35.40 -9.38 14.53
C LYS A 48 35.02 -8.46 13.36
N ILE A 49 34.70 -9.03 12.19
CA ILE A 49 34.29 -8.25 11.01
C ILE A 49 32.97 -7.54 11.27
N LYS A 50 32.05 -8.21 11.98
CA LYS A 50 30.76 -7.64 12.34
C LYS A 50 30.91 -6.46 13.32
N GLU A 51 31.82 -6.56 14.28
CA GLU A 51 32.17 -5.47 15.19
C GLU A 51 32.79 -4.28 14.46
N GLU A 52 33.72 -4.52 13.52
CA GLU A 52 34.30 -3.49 12.66
C GLU A 52 33.23 -2.76 11.84
N ILE A 53 32.29 -3.48 11.24
CA ILE A 53 31.16 -2.89 10.50
C ILE A 53 30.26 -2.08 11.43
N ASN A 54 29.99 -2.55 12.64
CA ASN A 54 29.18 -1.82 13.62
C ASN A 54 29.84 -0.49 14.00
N ASN A 55 31.15 -0.49 14.26
CA ASN A 55 31.90 0.72 14.58
C ASN A 55 31.92 1.69 13.40
N ALA A 56 32.17 1.21 12.18
CA ALA A 56 32.12 2.05 10.98
C ALA A 56 30.73 2.67 10.74
N TYR A 57 29.66 1.92 11.01
CA TYR A 57 28.30 2.44 10.90
C TYR A 57 27.96 3.47 12.00
N LEU A 58 28.47 3.26 13.23
CA LEU A 58 28.38 4.24 14.31
C LEU A 58 29.04 5.56 13.89
N GLU A 59 30.24 5.50 13.34
CA GLU A 59 30.97 6.68 12.83
C GLU A 59 30.20 7.36 11.70
N PHE A 60 29.68 6.62 10.72
CA PHE A 60 28.84 7.16 9.65
C PHE A 60 27.60 7.90 10.18
N VAL A 61 26.96 7.38 11.23
CA VAL A 61 25.82 8.05 11.86
C VAL A 61 26.26 9.29 12.63
N ALA A 62 27.34 9.20 13.41
CA ALA A 62 27.82 10.27 14.27
C ALA A 62 28.40 11.46 13.49
N LEU A 63 29.21 11.18 12.46
CA LEU A 63 29.91 12.20 11.68
C LEU A 63 28.97 12.97 10.73
N ASP A 64 28.05 12.27 10.08
CA ASP A 64 27.19 12.86 9.04
C ASP A 64 25.78 13.20 9.56
N GLY A 65 25.44 12.78 10.79
CA GLY A 65 24.11 12.93 11.38
C GLY A 65 23.03 12.15 10.62
N ASN A 66 23.37 10.96 10.13
CA ASN A 66 22.43 10.08 9.43
C ASN A 66 21.50 9.33 10.41
N SER A 67 20.39 8.78 9.90
CA SER A 67 19.47 7.99 10.74
C SER A 67 20.03 6.59 11.02
N PHE A 68 19.90 6.10 12.26
CA PHE A 68 20.19 4.70 12.61
C PHE A 68 19.45 3.69 11.72
N ASN A 69 18.27 4.06 11.21
CA ASN A 69 17.45 3.20 10.36
C ASN A 69 17.99 3.05 8.93
N THR A 70 19.06 3.75 8.54
CA THR A 70 19.62 3.72 7.17
C THR A 70 20.08 2.32 6.76
N VAL A 71 20.73 1.57 7.65
CA VAL A 71 21.22 0.19 7.42
C VAL A 71 20.09 -0.78 7.04
N SER A 72 18.88 -0.53 7.53
CA SER A 72 17.70 -1.36 7.25
C SER A 72 17.07 -1.06 5.88
N ARG A 73 17.37 0.10 5.27
CA ARG A 73 16.77 0.55 4.02
C ARG A 73 17.27 -0.26 2.82
N THR A 74 16.35 -0.64 1.95
CA THR A 74 16.63 -1.42 0.74
C THR A 74 17.68 -0.76 -0.17
N GLY A 75 17.60 0.55 -0.39
CA GLY A 75 18.56 1.26 -1.24
C GLY A 75 19.99 1.25 -0.69
N PHE A 76 20.16 1.35 0.63
CA PHE A 76 21.47 1.25 1.27
C PHE A 76 22.05 -0.16 1.13
N LYS A 77 21.23 -1.20 1.41
CA LYS A 77 21.63 -2.60 1.22
C LYS A 77 22.06 -2.88 -0.22
N GLN A 78 21.31 -2.41 -1.21
CA GLN A 78 21.66 -2.57 -2.63
C GLN A 78 22.97 -1.86 -3.00
N LEU A 79 23.22 -0.66 -2.44
CA LEU A 79 24.49 0.04 -2.63
C LEU A 79 25.65 -0.77 -2.05
N ILE A 80 25.54 -1.21 -0.81
CA ILE A 80 26.57 -2.01 -0.13
C ILE A 80 26.83 -3.33 -0.88
N GLU A 81 25.79 -4.03 -1.31
CA GLU A 81 25.93 -5.23 -2.14
C GLU A 81 26.65 -4.94 -3.48
N THR A 82 26.37 -3.79 -4.10
CA THR A 82 27.03 -3.37 -5.35
C THR A 82 28.51 -3.10 -5.11
N VAL A 83 28.86 -2.41 -4.02
CA VAL A 83 30.25 -2.16 -3.62
C VAL A 83 30.97 -3.47 -3.32
N PHE A 84 30.35 -4.40 -2.59
CA PHE A 84 30.94 -5.72 -2.34
C PHE A 84 31.21 -6.50 -3.63
N LYS A 85 30.28 -6.50 -4.58
CA LYS A 85 30.47 -7.14 -5.89
C LYS A 85 31.58 -6.49 -6.70
N ALA A 86 31.65 -5.16 -6.70
CA ALA A 86 32.73 -4.42 -7.35
C ALA A 86 34.09 -4.77 -6.72
N GLY A 87 34.15 -4.83 -5.38
CA GLY A 87 35.34 -5.24 -4.64
C GLY A 87 35.80 -6.64 -5.00
N GLN A 88 34.89 -7.61 -5.03
CA GLN A 88 35.21 -9.00 -5.43
C GLN A 88 35.69 -9.12 -6.89
N SER A 89 35.26 -8.21 -7.76
CA SER A 89 35.59 -8.22 -9.18
C SER A 89 36.87 -7.44 -9.52
N THR A 90 37.44 -6.73 -8.55
CA THR A 90 38.62 -5.88 -8.73
C THR A 90 39.86 -6.61 -8.23
N ALA A 91 40.80 -6.91 -9.14
CA ALA A 91 41.98 -7.73 -8.82
C ALA A 91 42.99 -7.01 -7.92
N ASP A 92 43.08 -5.67 -7.99
CA ASP A 92 44.02 -4.87 -7.22
C ASP A 92 43.31 -3.72 -6.47
N LEU A 93 42.61 -4.07 -5.41
CA LEU A 93 41.94 -3.10 -4.53
C LEU A 93 42.90 -2.15 -3.79
N GLN A 94 44.20 -2.49 -3.71
CA GLN A 94 45.19 -1.66 -3.02
C GLN A 94 45.64 -0.45 -3.85
N SER A 95 45.39 -0.49 -5.16
CA SER A 95 45.73 0.59 -6.08
C SER A 95 44.69 1.72 -6.19
N PHE A 96 43.52 1.57 -5.56
CA PHE A 96 42.41 2.53 -5.64
C PHE A 96 42.08 3.14 -4.27
N GLU A 97 41.72 4.41 -4.26
CA GLU A 97 41.13 5.05 -3.08
C GLU A 97 39.60 4.87 -3.09
N VAL A 98 38.98 4.92 -1.91
CA VAL A 98 37.51 4.84 -1.77
C VAL A 98 36.82 5.93 -2.61
N CYS A 99 37.43 7.12 -2.70
CA CYS A 99 36.93 8.24 -3.48
C CYS A 99 36.83 7.93 -4.98
N ASP A 100 37.66 7.01 -5.51
CA ASP A 100 37.62 6.63 -6.92
C ASP A 100 36.33 5.85 -7.26
N PHE A 101 35.75 5.16 -6.28
CA PHE A 101 34.49 4.43 -6.44
C PHE A 101 33.25 5.30 -6.20
N LEU A 102 33.38 6.42 -5.49
CA LEU A 102 32.25 7.23 -5.05
C LEU A 102 31.94 8.36 -6.04
N PRO A 103 30.69 8.49 -6.51
CA PRO A 103 30.35 9.56 -7.44
C PRO A 103 30.26 10.93 -6.74
N HIS A 104 30.72 11.98 -7.42
CA HIS A 104 30.46 13.35 -6.99
C HIS A 104 28.93 13.63 -6.91
N PRO A 105 28.43 14.45 -5.95
CA PRO A 105 27.01 14.73 -5.81
C PRO A 105 26.31 15.24 -7.08
N THR A 106 27.00 16.04 -7.90
CA THR A 106 26.47 16.51 -9.20
C THR A 106 26.30 15.38 -10.19
N THR A 107 27.19 14.38 -10.19
CA THR A 107 27.06 13.17 -11.02
C THR A 107 25.82 12.38 -10.64
N VAL A 108 25.56 12.19 -9.34
CA VAL A 108 24.33 11.54 -8.85
C VAL A 108 23.09 12.35 -9.25
N SER A 109 23.14 13.68 -9.08
CA SER A 109 22.05 14.57 -9.46
C SER A 109 21.70 14.49 -10.96
N ARG A 110 22.71 14.49 -11.85
CA ARG A 110 22.48 14.31 -13.30
C ARG A 110 21.95 12.91 -13.62
N LYS A 111 22.43 11.89 -12.90
CA LYS A 111 21.96 10.50 -13.07
C LYS A 111 20.49 10.36 -12.69
N VAL A 112 20.01 11.08 -11.67
CA VAL A 112 18.57 11.17 -11.34
C VAL A 112 17.76 11.66 -12.53
N ASP A 113 18.18 12.72 -13.21
CA ASP A 113 17.43 13.25 -14.38
C ASP A 113 17.39 12.24 -15.53
N ARG A 114 18.53 11.63 -15.85
CA ARG A 114 18.62 10.62 -16.92
C ARG A 114 17.77 9.39 -16.63
N VAL A 115 17.88 8.83 -15.42
CA VAL A 115 17.12 7.64 -15.02
C VAL A 115 15.62 7.96 -14.94
N TYR A 116 15.25 9.15 -14.44
CA TYR A 116 13.87 9.61 -14.46
C TYR A 116 13.32 9.67 -15.88
N ALA A 117 14.00 10.36 -16.81
CA ALA A 117 13.54 10.51 -18.19
C ALA A 117 13.34 9.14 -18.87
N PHE A 118 14.32 8.24 -18.72
CA PHE A 118 14.24 6.88 -19.25
C PHE A 118 13.05 6.09 -18.67
N ARG A 119 12.90 6.08 -17.35
CA ARG A 119 11.82 5.33 -16.67
C ARG A 119 10.44 5.96 -16.91
N LYS A 120 10.35 7.28 -17.03
CA LYS A 120 9.12 7.97 -17.42
C LYS A 120 8.69 7.58 -18.83
N LYS A 121 9.63 7.53 -19.79
CA LYS A 121 9.33 7.07 -21.16
C LYS A 121 8.74 5.65 -21.17
N GLN A 122 9.34 4.70 -20.44
CA GLN A 122 8.79 3.33 -20.32
C GLN A 122 7.37 3.32 -19.72
N LEU A 123 7.12 4.15 -18.72
CA LEU A 123 5.79 4.26 -18.12
C LEU A 123 4.77 4.81 -19.11
N ILE A 124 5.11 5.86 -19.88
CA ILE A 124 4.25 6.42 -20.93
C ILE A 124 3.93 5.36 -22.00
N GLU A 125 4.93 4.60 -22.45
CA GLU A 125 4.74 3.52 -23.41
C GLU A 125 3.73 2.49 -22.90
N TRP A 126 3.80 2.10 -21.62
CA TRP A 126 2.80 1.22 -21.02
C TRP A 126 1.44 1.87 -20.86
N CYS A 127 1.36 3.14 -20.46
CA CYS A 127 0.11 3.89 -20.37
C CYS A 127 -0.67 3.84 -21.70
N ASN A 128 0.01 3.94 -22.84
CA ASN A 128 -0.60 3.85 -24.17
C ASN A 128 -1.23 2.47 -24.47
N THR A 129 -0.87 1.43 -23.73
CA THR A 129 -1.41 0.06 -23.90
C THR A 129 -2.66 -0.22 -23.06
N LEU A 130 -3.03 0.70 -22.16
CA LEU A 130 -4.11 0.49 -21.19
C LEU A 130 -5.48 0.60 -21.84
N ASP A 131 -6.30 -0.44 -21.69
CA ASP A 131 -7.72 -0.44 -22.06
C ASP A 131 -8.61 0.19 -20.98
N SER A 132 -8.15 0.17 -19.73
CA SER A 132 -8.78 0.79 -18.58
C SER A 132 -7.76 1.04 -17.48
N TYR A 133 -8.01 2.08 -16.68
CA TYR A 133 -7.15 2.46 -15.57
C TYR A 133 -7.91 3.27 -14.53
N VAL A 134 -7.30 3.35 -13.36
CA VAL A 134 -7.79 4.14 -12.23
C VAL A 134 -6.73 5.15 -11.87
N VAL A 135 -7.13 6.40 -11.74
CA VAL A 135 -6.28 7.46 -11.23
C VAL A 135 -6.68 7.74 -9.79
N VAL A 136 -5.72 7.73 -8.88
CA VAL A 136 -5.92 8.15 -7.49
C VAL A 136 -5.32 9.52 -7.35
N VAL A 137 -6.10 10.50 -6.92
CA VAL A 137 -5.65 11.88 -6.72
C VAL A 137 -5.90 12.33 -5.30
N ASP A 138 -4.97 13.12 -4.79
CA ASP A 138 -5.14 13.81 -3.52
C ASP A 138 -4.42 15.16 -3.57
N MET A 139 -4.89 16.11 -2.78
CA MET A 139 -4.28 17.43 -2.64
C MET A 139 -3.91 17.65 -1.19
N TRP A 140 -2.66 18.03 -0.97
CA TRP A 140 -2.14 18.27 0.37
C TRP A 140 -1.44 19.61 0.45
N THR A 141 -1.48 20.19 1.65
CA THR A 141 -0.75 21.41 1.99
C THR A 141 0.35 21.08 2.98
N GLU A 142 1.61 21.27 2.57
CA GLU A 142 2.74 21.25 3.48
C GLU A 142 2.65 22.48 4.39
N LYS A 143 2.72 22.28 5.71
CA LYS A 143 2.46 23.33 6.71
C LYS A 143 3.68 24.21 7.01
N TYR A 144 4.90 23.69 6.86
CA TYR A 144 6.16 24.37 7.13
C TYR A 144 6.56 25.38 6.04
N THR A 145 6.60 24.93 4.79
CA THR A 145 6.88 25.68 3.55
C THR A 145 5.64 26.39 3.01
N GLY A 146 4.43 25.93 3.37
CA GLY A 146 3.18 26.45 2.80
C GLY A 146 2.93 26.03 1.36
N ILE A 147 3.72 25.10 0.80
CA ILE A 147 3.56 24.62 -0.58
C ILE A 147 2.42 23.61 -0.62
N HIS A 148 1.51 23.77 -1.58
CA HIS A 148 0.48 22.78 -1.87
C HIS A 148 1.01 21.83 -2.94
N PHE A 149 0.67 20.57 -2.80
CA PHE A 149 0.96 19.56 -3.80
C PHE A 149 -0.32 18.86 -4.18
N CYS A 150 -0.43 18.50 -5.44
CA CYS A 150 -1.36 17.48 -5.87
C CYS A 150 -0.54 16.28 -6.30
N GLY A 151 -0.83 15.16 -5.66
CA GLY A 151 -0.24 13.89 -5.99
C GLY A 151 -1.21 13.05 -6.79
N ALA A 152 -0.66 12.26 -7.69
CA ALA A 152 -1.43 11.33 -8.51
C ALA A 152 -0.72 9.99 -8.59
N SER A 153 -1.51 8.92 -8.55
CA SER A 153 -1.07 7.56 -8.81
C SER A 153 -1.97 6.93 -9.87
N LEU A 154 -1.38 6.09 -10.72
CA LEU A 154 -2.05 5.28 -11.72
C LEU A 154 -2.11 3.84 -11.24
N ARG A 155 -3.28 3.23 -11.39
CA ARG A 155 -3.52 1.83 -11.04
C ARG A 155 -4.24 1.12 -12.19
N SER A 156 -3.80 -0.08 -12.53
CA SER A 156 -4.44 -0.90 -13.56
C SER A 156 -4.16 -2.38 -13.35
N LEU A 157 -5.09 -3.24 -13.80
CA LEU A 157 -4.93 -4.68 -13.87
C LEU A 157 -4.63 -5.09 -15.31
N ASP A 158 -3.52 -5.80 -15.51
CA ASP A 158 -3.19 -6.36 -16.82
C ASP A 158 -4.08 -7.57 -17.19
N SER A 159 -3.84 -8.17 -18.36
CA SER A 159 -4.59 -9.33 -18.86
C SER A 159 -4.42 -10.61 -18.02
N ASP A 160 -3.43 -10.64 -17.14
CA ASP A 160 -3.14 -11.74 -16.23
C ASP A 160 -3.51 -11.41 -14.77
N PHE A 161 -4.26 -10.33 -14.57
CA PHE A 161 -4.69 -9.84 -13.25
C PHE A 161 -3.51 -9.49 -12.32
N HIS A 162 -2.34 -9.12 -12.86
CA HIS A 162 -1.34 -8.46 -12.02
C HIS A 162 -1.70 -7.00 -11.85
N LEU A 163 -1.70 -6.58 -10.59
CA LEU A 163 -2.05 -5.24 -10.18
C LEU A 163 -0.81 -4.34 -10.23
N HIS A 164 -0.87 -3.33 -11.10
CA HIS A 164 0.18 -2.35 -11.27
C HIS A 164 -0.22 -1.05 -10.58
N LEU A 165 0.71 -0.46 -9.83
CA LEU A 165 0.55 0.83 -9.16
C LEU A 165 1.80 1.68 -9.40
N PHE A 166 1.64 2.83 -10.04
CA PHE A 166 2.73 3.76 -10.33
C PHE A 166 2.37 5.18 -9.89
N SER A 167 3.33 5.90 -9.32
CA SER A 167 3.21 7.34 -9.07
C SER A 167 3.30 8.09 -10.40
N LEU A 168 2.33 8.95 -10.71
CA LEU A 168 2.41 9.86 -11.86
C LEU A 168 3.13 11.16 -11.52
N GLY A 169 3.18 11.51 -10.23
CA GLY A 169 3.94 12.65 -9.74
C GLY A 169 3.29 13.30 -8.53
N CYS A 170 4.05 14.19 -7.90
CA CYS A 170 3.63 15.04 -6.80
C CYS A 170 4.03 16.47 -7.17
N LYS A 171 3.13 17.16 -7.88
CA LYS A 171 3.42 18.46 -8.49
C LYS A 171 2.93 19.60 -7.59
N PRO A 172 3.71 20.68 -7.47
CA PRO A 172 3.28 21.84 -6.69
C PRO A 172 2.05 22.49 -7.32
N TYR A 173 1.22 23.09 -6.46
CA TYR A 173 0.00 23.77 -6.80
C TYR A 173 -0.13 25.05 -5.96
N THR A 174 -0.80 26.07 -6.49
CA THR A 174 -0.97 27.36 -5.79
C THR A 174 -2.36 27.49 -5.17
N LEU A 175 -2.44 27.96 -3.92
CA LEU A 175 -3.70 28.18 -3.17
C LEU A 175 -4.72 29.05 -3.91
N ALA A 176 -4.27 30.15 -4.52
CA ALA A 176 -5.11 31.07 -5.29
C ALA A 176 -5.87 30.36 -6.43
N ASN A 177 -5.36 29.20 -6.86
CA ASN A 177 -5.96 28.40 -7.91
C ASN A 177 -6.86 27.27 -7.37
N GLN A 178 -7.14 27.11 -6.08
CA GLN A 178 -7.97 26.00 -5.56
C GLN A 178 -9.48 26.13 -5.84
N THR A 179 -9.85 26.49 -7.07
CA THR A 179 -11.20 26.43 -7.60
C THR A 179 -11.40 25.09 -8.31
N ALA A 180 -12.64 24.58 -8.33
CA ALA A 180 -12.95 23.32 -8.98
C ALA A 180 -12.50 23.23 -10.46
N PRO A 181 -12.68 24.26 -11.32
CA PRO A 181 -12.19 24.22 -12.70
C PRO A 181 -10.67 24.12 -12.81
N ASN A 182 -9.94 24.80 -11.93
CA ASN A 182 -8.47 24.79 -11.96
C ASN A 182 -7.91 23.46 -11.44
N ILE A 183 -8.55 22.86 -10.42
CA ILE A 183 -8.24 21.50 -9.97
C ILE A 183 -8.44 20.52 -11.12
N ARG A 184 -9.58 20.61 -11.83
CA ARG A 184 -9.86 19.77 -12.99
C ARG A 184 -8.79 19.93 -14.08
N LYS A 185 -8.48 21.17 -14.44
CA LYS A 185 -7.43 21.48 -15.42
C LYS A 185 -6.08 20.89 -15.02
N PHE A 186 -5.69 21.04 -13.76
CA PHE A 186 -4.43 20.50 -13.26
C PHE A 186 -4.37 18.97 -13.38
N VAL A 187 -5.45 18.28 -13.00
CA VAL A 187 -5.53 16.81 -13.14
C VAL A 187 -5.45 16.42 -14.62
N ASP A 188 -6.18 17.10 -15.51
CA ASP A 188 -6.13 16.83 -16.94
C ASP A 188 -4.73 17.08 -17.53
N ASP A 189 -4.08 18.19 -17.18
CA ASP A 189 -2.71 18.51 -17.62
C ASP A 189 -1.70 17.47 -17.10
N LEU A 190 -1.85 17.01 -15.84
CA LEU A 190 -1.00 15.97 -15.27
C LEU A 190 -1.17 14.63 -15.98
N LEU A 191 -2.40 14.26 -16.34
CA LEU A 191 -2.67 13.03 -17.08
C LEU A 191 -2.17 13.12 -18.54
N ALA A 192 -2.28 14.29 -19.16
CA ALA A 192 -1.80 14.54 -20.51
C ALA A 192 -0.28 14.31 -20.64
N ASP A 193 0.51 14.62 -19.60
CA ASP A 193 1.95 14.29 -19.55
C ASP A 193 2.26 12.79 -19.71
N TYR A 194 1.26 11.93 -19.51
CA TYR A 194 1.35 10.47 -19.63
C TYR A 194 0.50 9.91 -20.78
N ASN A 195 0.00 10.75 -21.69
CA ASN A 195 -0.98 10.41 -22.73
C ASN A 195 -2.27 9.78 -22.17
N LEU A 196 -2.66 10.16 -20.95
CA LEU A 196 -3.89 9.73 -20.31
C LEU A 196 -4.93 10.84 -20.31
N SER A 197 -6.20 10.48 -20.16
CA SER A 197 -7.32 11.42 -20.04
C SER A 197 -8.44 10.84 -19.17
N LEU A 198 -9.29 11.69 -18.59
CA LEU A 198 -10.49 11.19 -17.92
C LEU A 198 -11.56 10.86 -18.97
N ASN A 199 -11.70 9.57 -19.28
CA ASN A 199 -12.60 9.02 -20.30
C ASN A 199 -13.56 7.96 -19.70
N PRO A 200 -14.58 7.48 -20.46
CA PRO A 200 -15.57 6.54 -19.95
C PRO A 200 -15.02 5.18 -19.46
N ASN A 201 -13.80 4.80 -19.84
CA ASN A 201 -13.12 3.58 -19.39
C ASN A 201 -12.14 3.80 -18.24
N SER A 202 -11.96 5.05 -17.81
CA SER A 202 -11.13 5.41 -16.66
C SER A 202 -11.98 5.68 -15.43
N PHE A 203 -11.41 5.43 -14.26
CA PHE A 203 -11.99 5.84 -12.97
C PHE A 203 -11.05 6.80 -12.26
N ILE A 204 -11.61 7.65 -11.40
CA ILE A 204 -10.84 8.50 -10.50
C ILE A 204 -11.27 8.32 -9.05
N VAL A 205 -10.31 8.14 -8.14
CA VAL A 205 -10.53 8.09 -6.70
C VAL A 205 -9.95 9.34 -6.07
N SER A 206 -10.76 10.05 -5.28
CA SER A 206 -10.35 11.26 -4.57
C SER A 206 -10.98 11.34 -3.18
N ASP A 207 -10.53 12.29 -2.36
CA ASP A 207 -11.28 12.70 -1.18
C ASP A 207 -12.71 13.18 -1.55
N ASN A 208 -13.53 13.34 -0.52
CA ASN A 208 -14.94 13.74 -0.63
C ASN A 208 -15.17 15.21 -0.27
N GLU A 209 -14.14 16.04 -0.37
CA GLU A 209 -14.30 17.47 -0.16
C GLU A 209 -15.17 18.10 -1.26
N PRO A 210 -16.00 19.11 -0.93
CA PRO A 210 -16.88 19.75 -1.91
C PRO A 210 -16.16 20.25 -3.17
N LYS A 211 -14.91 20.72 -3.03
CA LYS A 211 -14.09 21.19 -4.15
C LYS A 211 -13.71 20.07 -5.11
N MET A 212 -13.29 18.92 -4.58
CA MET A 212 -12.95 17.74 -5.39
C MET A 212 -14.19 17.16 -6.07
N LEU A 213 -15.32 17.09 -5.36
CA LEU A 213 -16.60 16.69 -5.93
C LEU A 213 -17.05 17.61 -7.08
N ALA A 214 -16.85 18.91 -6.95
CA ALA A 214 -17.17 19.87 -7.99
C ALA A 214 -16.21 19.78 -9.18
N ALA A 215 -14.90 19.58 -8.94
CA ALA A 215 -13.87 19.47 -9.98
C ALA A 215 -14.05 18.22 -10.85
N LEU A 216 -14.44 17.11 -10.22
CA LEU A 216 -14.55 15.80 -10.85
C LEU A 216 -16.00 15.42 -11.18
N ARG A 217 -16.85 16.42 -11.41
CA ARG A 217 -18.23 16.19 -11.87
C ARG A 217 -18.21 15.68 -13.31
N GLY A 218 -19.06 14.67 -13.60
CA GLY A 218 -19.23 14.14 -14.96
C GLY A 218 -18.17 13.13 -15.41
N VAL A 219 -17.31 12.67 -14.50
CA VAL A 219 -16.38 11.54 -14.73
C VAL A 219 -16.73 10.39 -13.79
N ASN A 220 -16.23 9.19 -14.08
CA ASN A 220 -16.45 8.01 -13.24
C ASN A 220 -15.63 8.14 -11.94
N ARG A 221 -16.20 8.79 -10.93
CA ARG A 221 -15.53 9.04 -9.65
C ARG A 221 -16.02 8.10 -8.56
N VAL A 222 -15.08 7.47 -7.86
CA VAL A 222 -15.33 6.75 -6.61
C VAL A 222 -14.78 7.55 -5.43
N GLY A 223 -15.58 7.71 -4.37
CA GLY A 223 -15.19 8.45 -3.18
C GLY A 223 -14.30 7.63 -2.25
N CYS A 224 -13.26 8.24 -1.68
CA CYS A 224 -12.40 7.60 -0.69
C CYS A 224 -13.21 7.22 0.56
N SER A 225 -13.26 5.92 0.89
CA SER A 225 -13.96 5.39 2.05
C SER A 225 -13.31 5.81 3.37
N ASP A 226 -11.98 5.83 3.43
CA ASP A 226 -11.25 6.22 4.64
C ASP A 226 -11.49 7.69 4.98
N HIS A 227 -11.63 8.55 3.97
CA HIS A 227 -12.00 9.95 4.18
C HIS A 227 -13.44 10.09 4.72
N TYR A 228 -14.40 9.28 4.25
CA TYR A 228 -15.75 9.25 4.84
C TYR A 228 -15.70 8.85 6.32
N LEU A 229 -15.03 7.72 6.63
CA LEU A 229 -14.93 7.20 7.99
C LEU A 229 -14.22 8.18 8.94
N ASN A 230 -13.06 8.70 8.55
CA ASN A 230 -12.31 9.66 9.36
C ASN A 230 -13.11 10.92 9.65
N LYS A 231 -13.87 11.42 8.67
CA LYS A 231 -14.74 12.59 8.86
C LYS A 231 -15.91 12.30 9.79
N ILE A 232 -16.54 11.14 9.68
CA ILE A 232 -17.60 10.69 10.60
C ILE A 232 -17.05 10.58 12.03
N LEU A 233 -15.88 9.98 12.21
CA LEU A 233 -15.20 9.89 13.49
C LEU A 233 -14.89 11.28 14.05
N GLU A 234 -14.30 12.17 13.26
CA GLU A 234 -14.01 13.56 13.66
C GLU A 234 -15.28 14.29 14.14
N HIS A 235 -16.39 14.14 13.42
CA HIS A 235 -17.67 14.72 13.79
C HIS A 235 -18.19 14.20 15.13
N SER A 236 -17.95 12.92 15.43
CA SER A 236 -18.41 12.29 16.68
C SER A 236 -17.78 12.89 17.94
N PHE A 237 -16.60 13.51 17.81
CA PHE A 237 -15.87 14.17 18.90
C PHE A 237 -15.83 15.70 18.80
N THR A 238 -16.71 16.31 17.98
CA THR A 238 -16.70 17.77 17.74
C THR A 238 -18.07 18.38 17.98
N ALA A 239 -18.18 19.31 18.93
CA ALA A 239 -19.39 20.10 19.11
C ALA A 239 -19.54 21.20 18.03
N PRO A 240 -20.76 21.55 17.60
CA PRO A 240 -22.06 20.97 17.96
C PRO A 240 -22.46 19.80 17.05
N LYS A 241 -21.54 19.20 16.28
CA LYS A 241 -21.86 18.15 15.31
C LYS A 241 -22.38 16.87 15.98
N SER A 242 -21.88 16.56 17.17
CA SER A 242 -22.31 15.44 18.01
C SER A 242 -22.91 15.96 19.33
N ASP A 243 -23.94 15.27 19.82
CA ASP A 243 -24.60 15.52 21.12
C ASP A 243 -24.05 14.59 22.23
N CYS A 244 -22.95 13.89 21.95
CA CYS A 244 -22.28 13.00 22.89
C CYS A 244 -21.37 13.79 23.86
N ILE A 245 -21.99 14.62 24.71
CA ILE A 245 -21.31 15.60 25.58
C ILE A 245 -20.20 14.96 26.42
N GLN A 246 -20.43 13.79 27.03
CA GLN A 246 -19.43 13.11 27.88
C GLN A 246 -18.18 12.72 27.10
N VAL A 247 -18.35 12.20 25.89
CA VAL A 247 -17.24 11.79 25.02
C VAL A 247 -16.48 13.01 24.49
N ILE A 248 -17.20 14.08 24.13
CA ILE A 248 -16.60 15.35 23.69
C ILE A 248 -15.77 15.96 24.82
N GLN A 249 -16.29 15.99 26.05
CA GLN A 249 -15.56 16.50 27.22
C GLN A 249 -14.25 15.75 27.45
N VAL A 250 -14.28 14.40 27.44
CA VAL A 250 -13.06 13.58 27.56
C VAL A 250 -12.08 13.94 26.44
N PHE A 251 -12.55 14.03 25.20
CA PHE A 251 -11.69 14.32 24.05
C PHE A 251 -11.07 15.73 24.09
N ASP A 252 -11.82 16.74 24.53
CA ASP A 252 -11.35 18.12 24.64
C ASP A 252 -10.30 18.29 25.75
N ILE A 253 -10.45 17.57 26.87
CA ILE A 253 -9.42 17.51 27.91
C ILE A 253 -8.16 16.87 27.34
N VAL A 254 -8.27 15.70 26.69
CA VAL A 254 -7.11 15.02 26.07
C VAL A 254 -6.42 15.90 25.03
N LYS A 255 -7.18 16.56 24.15
CA LYS A 255 -6.64 17.53 23.17
C LYS A 255 -5.86 18.65 23.85
N THR A 256 -6.38 19.20 24.94
CA THR A 256 -5.73 20.28 25.70
C THR A 256 -4.41 19.80 26.30
N LEU A 257 -4.39 18.60 26.88
CA LEU A 257 -3.16 17.99 27.39
C LEU A 257 -2.13 17.78 26.28
N VAL A 258 -2.53 17.19 25.15
CA VAL A 258 -1.66 16.98 23.98
C VAL A 258 -1.10 18.31 23.48
N ALA A 259 -1.92 19.36 23.39
CA ALA A 259 -1.47 20.69 22.98
C ALA A 259 -0.43 21.26 23.95
N ASN A 260 -0.59 21.05 25.26
CA ASN A 260 0.37 21.49 26.27
C ASN A 260 1.68 20.72 26.18
N PHE A 261 1.67 19.39 26.00
CA PHE A 261 2.87 18.60 25.73
C PHE A 261 3.60 19.06 24.47
N ARG A 262 2.85 19.41 23.42
CA ARG A 262 3.43 19.96 22.19
C ARG A 262 4.14 21.29 22.44
N ARG A 263 3.53 22.20 23.22
CA ARG A 263 4.12 23.50 23.59
C ARG A 263 5.33 23.37 24.52
N SER A 264 5.31 22.40 25.43
CA SER A 264 6.44 22.15 26.33
C SER A 264 7.61 21.43 25.66
N HIS A 265 7.49 21.08 24.37
CA HIS A 265 8.48 20.31 23.60
C HIS A 265 8.80 18.95 24.23
N ARG A 266 7.85 18.38 25.00
CA ARG A 266 7.95 17.06 25.65
C ARG A 266 7.12 15.99 24.92
N GLN A 267 7.04 16.09 23.59
CA GLN A 267 6.20 15.19 22.78
C GLN A 267 6.71 13.74 22.84
N ASP A 268 8.03 13.56 23.02
CA ASP A 268 8.68 12.25 23.12
C ASP A 268 8.27 11.45 24.37
N VAL A 269 7.62 12.13 25.32
CA VAL A 269 7.12 11.55 26.57
C VAL A 269 5.73 10.89 26.39
N PHE A 270 5.09 11.00 25.22
CA PHE A 270 3.78 10.38 24.98
C PHE A 270 3.76 8.84 25.09
N ASN A 271 4.92 8.19 24.99
CA ASN A 271 5.06 6.73 25.12
C ASN A 271 5.38 6.28 26.55
N ILE A 272 5.42 7.21 27.51
CA ILE A 272 5.61 6.88 28.91
C ILE A 272 4.30 6.38 29.51
N ALA A 273 4.39 5.39 30.41
CA ALA A 273 3.22 4.82 31.09
C ALA A 273 2.37 5.91 31.75
N TYR A 274 1.04 5.75 31.68
CA TYR A 274 0.03 6.71 32.16
C TYR A 274 0.29 7.28 33.58
N ASN A 275 0.94 6.49 34.45
CA ASN A 275 1.26 6.88 35.83
C ASN A 275 2.46 7.84 35.96
N GLU A 276 3.38 7.85 35.00
CA GLU A 276 4.58 8.70 35.00
C GLU A 276 4.31 10.08 34.37
N LEU A 277 3.13 10.29 33.75
CA LEU A 277 2.68 11.60 33.27
C LEU A 277 2.40 12.56 34.42
N ILE A 278 2.05 12.04 35.61
CA ILE A 278 1.70 12.82 36.81
C ILE A 278 2.88 13.70 37.27
N ASP A 279 4.10 13.18 37.25
CA ASP A 279 5.30 13.92 37.67
C ASP A 279 5.69 15.03 36.69
N ILE A 280 5.20 14.96 35.45
CA ILE A 280 5.47 15.94 34.39
C ILE A 280 4.51 17.13 34.46
N PHE A 281 3.29 16.91 34.95
CA PHE A 281 2.34 17.97 35.26
C PHE A 281 2.71 18.63 36.59
N CYS A 282 3.78 19.44 36.61
CA CYS A 282 4.01 20.37 37.71
C CYS A 282 2.90 21.44 37.71
N GLY A 283 1.96 21.36 38.67
CA GLY A 283 1.05 22.46 39.01
C GLY A 283 -0.30 22.49 38.26
N SER A 284 -0.68 23.66 37.74
CA SER A 284 -2.05 24.14 37.42
C SER A 284 -2.92 23.31 36.46
N HIS A 285 -2.40 22.21 35.89
CA HIS A 285 -3.12 21.36 34.92
C HIS A 285 -3.32 19.92 35.43
N TYR A 286 -2.86 19.60 36.64
CA TYR A 286 -3.14 18.33 37.31
C TYR A 286 -4.66 18.12 37.48
N HIS A 287 -5.41 19.18 37.78
CA HIS A 287 -6.87 19.12 37.89
C HIS A 287 -7.57 18.72 36.59
N ASP A 288 -7.09 19.19 35.44
CA ASP A 288 -7.63 18.79 34.12
C ASP A 288 -7.38 17.30 33.88
N PHE A 289 -6.18 16.80 34.19
CA PHE A 289 -5.82 15.38 34.06
C PHE A 289 -6.60 14.46 35.03
N GLU A 290 -6.80 14.89 36.27
CA GLU A 290 -7.58 14.17 37.27
C GLU A 290 -9.08 14.12 36.91
N SER A 291 -9.58 15.15 36.22
CA SER A 291 -10.98 15.23 35.78
C SER A 291 -11.34 14.31 34.60
N ILE A 292 -10.36 13.65 33.98
CA ILE A 292 -10.62 12.69 32.89
C ILE A 292 -11.35 11.47 33.46
N ASP A 293 -12.51 11.15 32.88
CA ASP A 293 -13.15 9.85 33.06
C ASP A 293 -12.32 8.76 32.35
N LYS A 294 -11.45 8.10 33.13
CA LYS A 294 -10.48 7.12 32.64
C LYS A 294 -11.13 5.85 32.13
N ASP A 295 -12.21 5.41 32.77
CA ASP A 295 -12.97 4.23 32.35
C ASP A 295 -13.66 4.50 31.02
N LEU A 296 -14.32 5.66 30.90
CA LEU A 296 -14.90 6.08 29.63
C LEU A 296 -13.85 6.22 28.52
N LEU A 297 -12.69 6.83 28.80
CA LEU A 297 -11.60 6.94 27.82
C LEU A 297 -11.11 5.58 27.33
N GLN A 298 -10.86 4.64 28.26
CA GLN A 298 -10.44 3.29 27.94
C GLN A 298 -11.50 2.58 27.07
N LYS A 299 -12.79 2.71 27.43
CA LYS A 299 -13.90 2.13 26.67
C LYS A 299 -14.06 2.76 25.29
N ILE A 300 -13.78 4.05 25.12
CA ILE A 300 -13.75 4.71 23.80
C ILE A 300 -12.65 4.08 22.95
N CYS A 301 -11.42 3.96 23.46
CA CYS A 301 -10.30 3.38 22.72
C CYS A 301 -10.59 1.93 22.28
N GLU A 302 -11.08 1.08 23.19
CA GLU A 302 -11.49 -0.30 22.89
C GLU A 302 -12.59 -0.34 21.81
N PHE A 303 -13.58 0.54 21.92
CA PHE A 303 -14.68 0.61 20.97
C PHE A 303 -14.24 1.08 19.56
N LEU A 304 -13.27 1.98 19.47
CA LEU A 304 -12.77 2.51 18.19
C LEU A 304 -11.81 1.58 17.46
N GLN A 305 -11.23 0.58 18.13
CA GLN A 305 -10.26 -0.34 17.50
C GLN A 305 -10.76 -0.96 16.18
N PRO A 306 -12.00 -1.46 16.05
CA PRO A 306 -12.49 -2.01 14.78
C PRO A 306 -12.60 -0.99 13.64
N PHE A 307 -12.70 0.31 13.95
CA PHE A 307 -12.65 1.37 12.93
C PHE A 307 -11.24 1.55 12.37
N ASP A 308 -10.23 1.54 13.25
CA ASP A 308 -8.82 1.63 12.86
C ASP A 308 -8.40 0.41 12.01
N GLU A 309 -8.84 -0.78 12.41
CA GLU A 309 -8.66 -2.01 11.63
C GLU A 309 -9.35 -1.91 10.25
N THR A 310 -10.57 -1.38 10.20
CA THR A 310 -11.31 -1.19 8.94
C THR A 310 -10.59 -0.23 7.99
N ILE A 311 -10.17 0.94 8.50
CA ILE A 311 -9.41 1.93 7.73
C ILE A 311 -8.12 1.29 7.20
N THR A 312 -7.39 0.56 8.05
CA THR A 312 -6.16 -0.14 7.67
C THR A 312 -6.40 -1.15 6.54
N ILE A 313 -7.49 -1.92 6.60
CA ILE A 313 -7.85 -2.90 5.56
C ILE A 313 -8.21 -2.23 4.23
N LEU A 314 -8.95 -1.12 4.28
CA LEU A 314 -9.38 -0.37 3.09
C LEU A 314 -8.21 0.40 2.44
N SER A 315 -7.23 0.79 3.25
CA SER A 315 -5.97 1.43 2.86
C SER A 315 -4.92 0.49 2.24
N ASP A 316 -5.19 -0.81 2.10
CA ASP A 316 -4.28 -1.72 1.42
C ASP A 316 -4.19 -1.39 -0.08
N GLU A 317 -2.97 -1.25 -0.57
CA GLU A 317 -2.67 -0.92 -1.95
C GLU A 317 -2.16 -2.13 -2.75
N SER A 318 -1.76 -3.20 -2.07
CA SER A 318 -1.18 -4.39 -2.69
C SER A 318 -2.23 -5.31 -3.30
N GLN A 319 -3.48 -5.19 -2.86
CA GLN A 319 -4.60 -6.05 -3.24
C GLN A 319 -5.85 -5.22 -3.56
N PRO A 320 -6.87 -5.81 -4.22
CA PRO A 320 -8.17 -5.17 -4.36
C PRO A 320 -8.81 -4.92 -2.99
N THR A 321 -9.40 -3.74 -2.79
CA THR A 321 -10.05 -3.36 -1.52
C THR A 321 -11.50 -2.94 -1.66
N LEU A 322 -11.95 -2.52 -2.85
CA LEU A 322 -13.30 -1.98 -3.05
C LEU A 322 -14.42 -2.97 -2.66
N HIS A 323 -14.22 -4.26 -2.92
CA HIS A 323 -15.18 -5.32 -2.58
C HIS A 323 -15.40 -5.48 -1.06
N LYS A 324 -14.47 -4.97 -0.23
CA LYS A 324 -14.53 -5.03 1.23
C LYS A 324 -15.38 -3.91 1.84
N VAL A 325 -15.71 -2.86 1.09
CA VAL A 325 -16.44 -1.69 1.61
C VAL A 325 -17.82 -2.07 2.15
N ILE A 326 -18.64 -2.80 1.38
CA ILE A 326 -19.99 -3.20 1.82
C ILE A 326 -19.96 -4.09 3.07
N PRO A 327 -19.19 -5.20 3.14
CA PRO A 327 -19.16 -6.03 4.33
C PRO A 327 -18.58 -5.30 5.55
N LEU A 328 -17.53 -4.49 5.40
CA LEU A 328 -16.96 -3.72 6.52
C LEU A 328 -17.92 -2.62 7.00
N ARG A 329 -18.63 -1.96 6.08
CA ARG A 329 -19.69 -1.01 6.43
C ARG A 329 -20.79 -1.67 7.24
N LYS A 330 -21.28 -2.85 6.81
CA LYS A 330 -22.27 -3.64 7.56
C LYS A 330 -21.75 -4.03 8.94
N PHE A 331 -20.52 -4.53 9.02
CA PHE A 331 -19.85 -4.86 10.27
C PHE A 331 -19.78 -3.68 11.24
N LEU A 332 -19.38 -2.48 10.76
CA LEU A 332 -19.32 -1.28 11.61
C LEU A 332 -20.71 -0.82 12.07
N ILE A 333 -21.74 -0.92 11.22
CA ILE A 333 -23.13 -0.62 11.61
C ILE A 333 -23.62 -1.55 12.72
N GLU A 334 -23.29 -2.85 12.64
CA GLU A 334 -23.61 -3.85 13.66
C GLU A 334 -22.81 -3.61 14.95
N HIS A 335 -21.53 -3.27 14.84
CA HIS A 335 -20.66 -2.89 15.96
C HIS A 335 -21.18 -1.65 16.71
N CYS A 336 -21.83 -0.73 16.00
CA CYS A 336 -22.44 0.47 16.57
C CYS A 336 -23.86 0.25 17.15
N VAL A 337 -24.32 -1.00 17.32
CA VAL A 337 -25.58 -1.27 18.03
C VAL A 337 -25.36 -1.09 19.54
N PRO A 338 -26.10 -0.17 20.21
CA PRO A 338 -25.98 0.01 21.66
C PRO A 338 -26.42 -1.23 22.43
N LYS A 339 -25.63 -1.60 23.45
CA LYS A 339 -25.88 -2.73 24.35
C LYS A 339 -26.29 -2.24 25.73
N GLN A 340 -26.89 -3.11 26.54
CA GLN A 340 -27.40 -2.71 27.86
C GLN A 340 -26.26 -2.34 28.83
N GLU A 341 -25.14 -3.04 28.73
CA GLU A 341 -23.91 -2.89 29.52
C GLU A 341 -23.06 -1.68 29.13
N ASP A 342 -23.33 -1.03 27.99
CA ASP A 342 -22.55 0.12 27.55
C ASP A 342 -22.71 1.32 28.52
N LEU A 343 -21.61 2.02 28.78
CA LEU A 343 -21.61 3.31 29.48
C LEU A 343 -22.50 4.33 28.72
N PRO A 344 -23.14 5.29 29.41
CA PRO A 344 -24.02 6.27 28.77
C PRO A 344 -23.37 7.02 27.59
N GLY A 345 -22.09 7.42 27.72
CA GLY A 345 -21.33 8.07 26.66
C GLY A 345 -21.10 7.15 25.45
N ILE A 346 -20.79 5.87 25.69
CA ILE A 346 -20.61 4.87 24.62
C ILE A 346 -21.93 4.59 23.90
N LYS A 347 -23.06 4.50 24.61
CA LYS A 347 -24.39 4.33 24.01
C LYS A 347 -24.70 5.45 23.02
N LYS A 348 -24.49 6.71 23.43
CA LYS A 348 -24.70 7.88 22.58
C LYS A 348 -23.74 7.91 21.39
N LEU A 349 -22.46 7.62 21.62
CA LEU A 349 -21.45 7.56 20.55
C LEU A 349 -21.82 6.51 19.50
N LYS A 350 -22.22 5.31 19.93
CA LYS A 350 -22.71 4.23 19.06
C LYS A 350 -23.93 4.65 18.25
N GLN A 351 -24.93 5.28 18.88
CA GLN A 351 -26.13 5.78 18.20
C GLN A 351 -25.77 6.81 17.11
N PHE A 352 -24.90 7.77 17.45
CA PHE A 352 -24.42 8.79 16.53
C PHE A 352 -23.68 8.17 15.33
N LEU A 353 -22.67 7.35 15.59
CA LEU A 353 -21.85 6.74 14.55
C LEU A 353 -22.66 5.82 13.65
N LYS A 354 -23.57 5.01 14.22
CA LYS A 354 -24.46 4.14 13.43
C LYS A 354 -25.26 4.96 12.41
N LYS A 355 -25.85 6.07 12.85
CA LYS A 355 -26.62 6.97 11.99
C LYS A 355 -25.72 7.60 10.92
N GLU A 356 -24.60 8.20 11.31
CA GLU A 356 -23.71 8.89 10.38
C GLU A 356 -23.07 7.93 9.35
N ILE A 357 -22.75 6.69 9.71
CA ILE A 357 -22.27 5.67 8.75
C ILE A 357 -23.35 5.37 7.70
N ILE A 358 -24.61 5.28 8.12
CA ILE A 358 -25.72 5.03 7.20
C ILE A 358 -25.92 6.23 6.27
N ASP A 359 -25.93 7.44 6.83
CA ASP A 359 -26.31 8.67 6.12
C ASP A 359 -25.17 9.25 5.26
N GLN A 360 -23.91 9.15 5.71
CA GLN A 360 -22.78 9.89 5.14
C GLN A 360 -21.77 9.01 4.37
N TRP A 361 -21.78 7.69 4.52
CA TRP A 361 -20.90 6.78 3.76
C TRP A 361 -21.72 6.02 2.70
N PRO A 362 -21.84 6.56 1.47
CA PRO A 362 -22.69 6.02 0.43
C PRO A 362 -22.10 4.76 -0.22
N ILE A 363 -22.98 3.84 -0.63
CA ILE A 363 -22.63 2.72 -1.51
C ILE A 363 -22.83 3.17 -2.96
N GLN A 364 -21.74 3.19 -3.73
CA GLN A 364 -21.76 3.44 -5.18
C GLN A 364 -21.81 2.12 -5.98
N ASN A 365 -22.21 2.20 -7.24
CA ASN A 365 -22.30 1.09 -8.20
C ASN A 365 -21.04 0.22 -8.26
N GLU A 366 -19.86 0.84 -8.21
CA GLU A 366 -18.58 0.15 -8.27
C GLU A 366 -18.35 -0.75 -7.04
N HIS A 367 -18.87 -0.36 -5.86
CA HIS A 367 -18.84 -1.20 -4.66
C HIS A 367 -19.71 -2.45 -4.82
N LEU A 368 -20.92 -2.29 -5.37
CA LEU A 368 -21.84 -3.40 -5.65
C LEU A 368 -21.20 -4.41 -6.61
N LEU A 369 -20.64 -3.92 -7.72
CA LEU A 369 -19.94 -4.78 -8.67
C LEU A 369 -18.74 -5.47 -8.02
N ALA A 370 -17.88 -4.74 -7.31
CA ALA A 370 -16.70 -5.31 -6.67
C ALA A 370 -17.07 -6.43 -5.69
N THR A 371 -18.09 -6.22 -4.85
CA THR A 371 -18.59 -7.23 -3.90
C THR A 371 -19.23 -8.42 -4.62
N LEU A 372 -20.01 -8.21 -5.68
CA LEU A 372 -20.61 -9.29 -6.47
C LEU A 372 -19.56 -10.16 -7.18
N LEU A 373 -18.45 -9.56 -7.61
CA LEU A 373 -17.33 -10.23 -8.28
C LEU A 373 -16.43 -11.01 -7.32
N HIS A 374 -16.64 -10.88 -6.01
CA HIS A 374 -15.95 -11.69 -5.03
C HIS A 374 -16.73 -12.99 -4.78
N PRO A 375 -16.14 -14.18 -4.99
CA PRO A 375 -16.87 -15.45 -4.95
C PRO A 375 -17.54 -15.73 -3.59
N ARG A 376 -16.93 -15.31 -2.47
CA ARG A 376 -17.53 -15.44 -1.12
C ARG A 376 -18.57 -14.38 -0.78
N LEU A 377 -18.58 -13.23 -1.44
CA LEU A 377 -19.40 -12.08 -1.05
C LEU A 377 -20.57 -11.82 -1.99
N ARG A 378 -20.68 -12.57 -3.09
CA ARG A 378 -21.74 -12.46 -4.11
C ARG A 378 -23.17 -12.63 -3.59
N ASP A 379 -23.36 -13.16 -2.39
CA ASP A 379 -24.67 -13.27 -1.74
C ASP A 379 -25.00 -12.08 -0.80
N PHE A 380 -24.07 -11.12 -0.65
CA PHE A 380 -24.26 -9.91 0.16
C PHE A 380 -24.71 -10.21 1.61
N SER A 381 -24.23 -11.32 2.17
CA SER A 381 -24.63 -11.80 3.49
C SER A 381 -26.16 -11.89 3.65
N GLY A 382 -26.84 -12.34 2.60
CA GLY A 382 -28.30 -12.52 2.54
C GLY A 382 -29.10 -11.28 2.14
N ASP A 383 -28.47 -10.12 1.92
CA ASP A 383 -29.17 -8.90 1.49
C ASP A 383 -29.65 -9.01 0.03
N GLN A 384 -30.92 -9.37 -0.13
CA GLN A 384 -31.51 -9.59 -1.45
C GLN A 384 -31.65 -8.30 -2.26
N VAL A 385 -31.77 -7.14 -1.62
CA VAL A 385 -31.94 -5.86 -2.32
C VAL A 385 -30.64 -5.48 -3.00
N LEU A 386 -29.54 -5.43 -2.23
CA LEU A 386 -28.21 -5.13 -2.79
C LEU A 386 -27.78 -6.18 -3.80
N LYS A 387 -28.06 -7.46 -3.54
CA LYS A 387 -27.75 -8.54 -4.48
C LYS A 387 -28.48 -8.36 -5.81
N HIS A 388 -29.77 -8.05 -5.78
CA HIS A 388 -30.56 -7.85 -6.99
C HIS A 388 -30.07 -6.64 -7.79
N GLU A 389 -29.81 -5.52 -7.12
CA GLU A 389 -29.26 -4.31 -7.73
C GLU A 389 -27.89 -4.57 -8.39
N ALA A 390 -26.99 -5.27 -7.70
CA ALA A 390 -25.69 -5.64 -8.23
C ALA A 390 -25.78 -6.54 -9.47
N ILE A 391 -26.73 -7.50 -9.49
CA ILE A 391 -26.94 -8.39 -10.64
C ILE A 391 -27.47 -7.61 -11.85
N GLN A 392 -28.46 -6.73 -11.66
CA GLN A 392 -28.97 -5.87 -12.73
C GLN A 392 -27.87 -4.95 -13.30
N LEU A 393 -27.05 -4.40 -12.42
CA LEU A 393 -25.92 -3.56 -12.79
C LEU A 393 -24.87 -4.35 -13.60
N LEU A 394 -24.54 -5.58 -13.19
CA LEU A 394 -23.62 -6.44 -13.94
C LEU A 394 -24.18 -6.78 -15.34
N GLN A 395 -25.45 -7.15 -15.42
CA GLN A 395 -26.11 -7.48 -16.69
C GLN A 395 -26.14 -6.30 -17.66
N SER A 396 -26.54 -5.11 -17.19
CA SER A 396 -26.55 -3.90 -18.01
C SER A 396 -25.14 -3.49 -18.45
N THR A 397 -24.14 -3.63 -17.56
CA THR A 397 -22.74 -3.36 -17.89
C THR A 397 -22.24 -4.29 -19.00
N ILE A 398 -22.52 -5.60 -18.91
CA ILE A 398 -22.16 -6.58 -19.96
C ILE A 398 -22.84 -6.22 -21.29
N ALA A 399 -24.12 -5.87 -21.28
CA ALA A 399 -24.86 -5.50 -22.48
C ALA A 399 -24.26 -4.29 -23.21
N ILE A 400 -23.79 -3.28 -22.47
CA ILE A 400 -23.11 -2.11 -23.05
C ILE A 400 -21.81 -2.52 -23.75
N TYR A 401 -21.04 -3.43 -23.14
CA TYR A 401 -19.78 -3.91 -23.72
C TYR A 401 -20.00 -4.73 -24.99
N THR A 402 -20.94 -5.67 -24.98
CA THR A 402 -21.21 -6.56 -26.13
C THR A 402 -21.75 -5.79 -27.33
N ASN A 403 -22.58 -4.77 -27.10
CA ASN A 403 -23.09 -3.89 -28.17
C ASN A 403 -22.00 -2.99 -28.74
N SER A 404 -21.09 -2.48 -27.91
CA SER A 404 -19.96 -1.66 -28.36
C SER A 404 -18.99 -2.45 -29.24
N THR A 405 -18.77 -3.74 -28.94
CA THR A 405 -17.91 -4.61 -29.76
C THR A 405 -18.54 -4.97 -31.11
N ASN A 406 -19.86 -5.14 -31.17
CA ASN A 406 -20.59 -5.45 -32.42
C ASN A 406 -20.67 -4.25 -33.39
N ASN A 407 -20.71 -3.03 -32.85
CA ASN A 407 -20.67 -1.82 -33.68
C ASN A 407 -19.26 -1.56 -34.24
N ASN A 408 -18.19 -1.86 -33.49
CA ASN A 408 -16.82 -1.69 -33.98
C ASN A 408 -16.38 -2.75 -35.00
N SER A 409 -16.99 -3.94 -35.04
CA SER A 409 -16.76 -4.94 -36.09
C SER A 409 -17.50 -4.65 -37.39
N SER A 410 -18.46 -3.71 -37.39
CA SER A 410 -19.26 -3.32 -38.56
C SER A 410 -18.82 -1.99 -39.19
N ILE A 411 -17.86 -1.27 -38.57
CA ILE A 411 -17.31 0.00 -39.06
C ILE A 411 -15.89 -0.24 -39.57
N SER A 412 -15.75 -0.96 -40.69
CA SER A 412 -14.51 -0.98 -41.49
C SER A 412 -14.69 -0.37 -42.88
N ASN A 413 -15.86 0.20 -43.18
CA ASN A 413 -16.10 0.96 -44.40
C ASN A 413 -17.13 2.06 -44.10
N ILE A 414 -16.68 3.28 -43.78
CA ILE A 414 -17.25 4.55 -44.22
C ILE A 414 -16.29 5.66 -43.79
N SER A 415 -15.88 6.45 -44.78
CA SER A 415 -15.00 7.60 -44.72
C SER A 415 -15.54 8.74 -43.84
N SER A 416 -14.59 9.46 -43.25
CA SER A 416 -14.72 10.68 -42.46
C SER A 416 -15.71 11.72 -42.99
N SER A 417 -16.82 11.93 -42.28
CA SER A 417 -17.39 13.25 -41.95
C SER A 417 -18.70 13.06 -41.19
N SER A 418 -18.87 13.82 -40.10
CA SER A 418 -20.12 14.00 -39.35
C SER A 418 -20.45 12.95 -38.28
N VAL A 419 -19.86 13.09 -37.09
CA VAL A 419 -20.51 12.65 -35.83
C VAL A 419 -20.43 13.80 -34.82
N SER A 420 -21.29 14.78 -35.02
CA SER A 420 -21.74 15.72 -33.98
C SER A 420 -23.24 15.48 -33.84
N ASN A 421 -23.69 15.17 -32.62
CA ASN A 421 -25.03 14.76 -32.20
C ASN A 421 -25.21 13.24 -32.05
N ILE A 422 -24.84 12.71 -30.89
CA ILE A 422 -25.67 11.85 -30.01
C ILE A 422 -25.00 11.93 -28.63
N CYS A 423 -25.37 12.92 -27.82
CA CYS A 423 -25.17 12.89 -26.37
C CYS A 423 -26.08 13.94 -25.71
N SER A 424 -27.36 13.61 -25.56
CA SER A 424 -28.31 14.41 -24.75
C SER A 424 -29.45 13.58 -24.15
N SER A 425 -29.33 12.25 -24.09
CA SER A 425 -30.45 11.39 -23.66
C SER A 425 -29.98 10.18 -22.87
N SER A 426 -29.34 10.43 -21.73
CA SER A 426 -29.19 9.47 -20.64
C SER A 426 -29.01 10.18 -19.29
N SER A 427 -29.88 11.16 -19.03
CA SER A 427 -30.02 11.89 -17.77
C SER A 427 -31.37 11.57 -17.13
N SER A 428 -31.74 10.30 -17.07
CA SER A 428 -33.00 9.85 -16.47
C SER A 428 -32.85 8.43 -15.94
N ILE A 429 -32.24 8.30 -14.76
CA ILE A 429 -32.63 7.39 -13.66
C ILE A 429 -31.93 7.97 -12.42
N SER A 430 -32.55 8.99 -11.85
CA SER A 430 -32.31 9.43 -10.48
C SER A 430 -33.60 10.12 -10.05
N ASN A 431 -34.55 9.35 -9.50
CA ASN A 431 -35.59 9.78 -8.57
C ASN A 431 -36.64 8.68 -8.41
N ILE A 432 -36.65 8.06 -7.23
CA ILE A 432 -37.79 7.60 -6.39
C ILE A 432 -37.07 7.23 -5.07
N CYS A 433 -37.15 8.02 -4.00
CA CYS A 433 -38.26 8.04 -3.08
C CYS A 433 -38.07 9.22 -2.10
N SER A 434 -39.08 10.11 -1.99
CA SER A 434 -39.41 10.86 -0.76
C SER A 434 -40.62 11.74 -1.07
N SER A 435 -41.81 11.23 -0.79
CA SER A 435 -43.04 12.02 -0.79
C SER A 435 -43.46 12.32 0.64
N SER A 436 -43.55 13.63 0.94
CA SER A 436 -44.44 14.30 1.93
C SER A 436 -44.19 14.01 3.42
N SER A 437 -44.15 15.02 4.32
CA SER A 437 -45.16 16.08 4.46
C SER A 437 -44.61 17.45 4.90
N SER A 438 -45.27 18.46 4.34
CA SER A 438 -45.25 19.91 4.57
C SER A 438 -45.69 20.39 5.97
N ILE A 439 -45.22 21.57 6.40
CA ILE A 439 -46.05 22.75 6.79
C ILE A 439 -45.17 24.00 7.10
N SER A 440 -45.45 25.06 6.32
CA SER A 440 -45.46 26.53 6.50
C SER A 440 -44.33 27.36 7.17
N ASN A 441 -43.72 28.20 6.31
CA ASN A 441 -43.64 29.68 6.29
C ASN A 441 -43.18 30.56 7.47
N THR A 442 -42.42 31.59 7.02
CA THR A 442 -42.13 32.95 7.55
C THR A 442 -40.77 33.06 8.27
N SER A 443 -39.93 34.10 8.11
CA SER A 443 -39.89 35.29 7.26
C SER A 443 -38.45 35.84 7.28
N SER A 444 -38.08 36.53 6.21
CA SER A 444 -36.83 37.27 6.00
C SER A 444 -36.60 38.40 6.99
N SER A 445 -35.37 38.53 7.51
CA SER A 445 -34.74 39.83 7.75
C SER A 445 -33.23 39.73 7.99
N SER A 446 -32.53 40.47 7.14
CA SER A 446 -31.18 41.03 7.23
C SER A 446 -30.81 41.63 8.59
N ILE A 447 -29.50 41.70 8.92
CA ILE A 447 -28.73 42.94 9.21
C ILE A 447 -27.42 42.68 10.02
N SER A 448 -26.33 43.20 9.43
CA SER A 448 -25.09 43.82 9.97
C SER A 448 -24.19 43.14 11.03
N TYR A 449 -22.91 43.09 10.65
CA TYR A 449 -21.74 43.22 11.52
C TYR A 449 -21.66 44.61 12.18
N PRO A 450 -21.05 44.70 13.37
CA PRO A 450 -20.18 45.83 13.67
C PRO A 450 -18.77 45.37 14.05
N SER A 451 -17.82 46.09 13.47
CA SER A 451 -16.40 46.17 13.74
C SER A 451 -16.08 47.03 14.98
N SER A 452 -14.79 47.09 15.32
CA SER A 452 -14.09 48.07 16.17
C SER A 452 -14.16 47.82 17.70
N SER A 453 -13.12 48.01 18.52
CA SER A 453 -11.76 48.51 18.32
C SER A 453 -10.97 48.40 19.64
N SER A 454 -9.66 48.18 19.52
CA SER A 454 -8.53 48.73 20.30
C SER A 454 -8.65 49.08 21.80
N SER A 455 -7.67 48.62 22.58
CA SER A 455 -6.86 49.51 23.43
C SER A 455 -5.62 48.80 24.00
N SER A 456 -4.46 49.34 23.62
CA SER A 456 -3.12 49.20 24.20
C SER A 456 -2.96 49.88 25.56
N ILE A 457 -1.90 49.51 26.30
CA ILE A 457 -1.17 50.17 27.43
C ILE A 457 -0.68 49.02 28.36
N SER A 458 0.53 48.91 28.91
CA SER A 458 1.85 49.54 28.75
C SER A 458 2.81 48.76 29.68
N ASN A 459 4.07 48.64 29.26
CA ASN A 459 5.34 48.53 30.02
C ASN A 459 5.32 48.24 31.53
N THR A 460 6.19 47.31 31.97
CA THR A 460 7.40 47.65 32.75
C THR A 460 8.34 46.45 32.92
N SER A 461 9.60 46.70 32.58
CA SER A 461 10.85 46.01 32.90
C SER A 461 11.10 45.82 34.40
N THR A 462 11.85 44.78 34.82
CA THR A 462 13.18 44.89 35.48
C THR A 462 13.74 43.56 36.03
N SER A 463 14.94 43.20 35.52
CA SER A 463 16.17 42.77 36.22
C SER A 463 16.20 41.66 37.29
N SER A 464 16.82 40.54 36.91
CA SER A 464 18.07 39.94 37.45
C SER A 464 18.40 39.90 38.95
N SER A 465 18.64 38.68 39.46
CA SER A 465 19.73 38.29 40.39
C SER A 465 19.59 36.78 40.70
N SER A 466 20.49 35.87 40.30
CA SER A 466 21.83 35.56 40.86
C SER A 466 21.79 34.96 42.29
N ILE A 467 22.65 33.93 42.54
CA ILE A 467 22.92 33.13 43.77
C ILE A 467 22.38 31.70 43.62
N SER A 468 23.11 30.59 43.79
CA SER A 468 24.53 30.31 44.04
C SER A 468 24.76 28.79 43.88
N ASN A 469 25.98 28.42 43.51
CA ASN A 469 26.52 27.07 43.53
C ASN A 469 26.39 26.37 44.89
N THR A 470 26.04 25.09 44.88
CA THR A 470 26.62 24.10 45.80
C THR A 470 26.86 22.78 45.08
N SER A 471 28.02 22.25 45.41
CA SER A 471 28.78 21.15 44.83
C SER A 471 28.28 19.76 45.26
N THR A 472 28.32 18.85 44.29
CA THR A 472 28.76 17.44 44.37
C THR A 472 28.77 16.75 45.74
N SER A 473 27.99 15.67 45.84
CA SER A 473 28.39 14.47 46.57
C SER A 473 27.85 13.22 45.86
N SER A 474 28.80 12.43 45.36
CA SER A 474 28.63 11.14 44.74
C SER A 474 28.29 10.09 45.79
N SER A 475 27.21 9.33 45.57
CA SER A 475 26.96 8.07 46.27
C SER A 475 26.46 7.04 45.27
N SER A 476 27.40 6.22 44.83
CA SER A 476 27.22 4.96 44.13
C SER A 476 26.38 3.98 44.95
N ILE A 477 25.26 3.51 44.39
CA ILE A 477 24.56 2.31 44.84
C ILE A 477 24.28 1.42 43.62
N SER A 478 24.95 0.28 43.66
CA SER A 478 24.80 -0.88 42.80
C SER A 478 23.40 -1.50 42.94
N TYR A 479 22.70 -1.70 41.83
CA TYR A 479 21.57 -2.63 41.76
C TYR A 479 21.84 -3.72 40.72
N THR A 480 21.75 -4.92 41.25
CA THR A 480 21.95 -6.23 40.65
C THR A 480 20.84 -6.56 39.66
N SER A 481 21.23 -6.89 38.43
CA SER A 481 20.35 -7.39 37.38
C SER A 481 19.94 -8.83 37.67
N SER A 482 18.70 -9.02 38.13
CA SER A 482 18.04 -10.33 38.17
C SER A 482 17.27 -10.58 36.88
N SER A 483 17.79 -11.54 36.12
CA SER A 483 17.22 -12.16 34.95
C SER A 483 15.97 -13.00 35.27
N SER A 484 14.89 -12.80 34.52
CA SER A 484 13.76 -13.74 34.47
C SER A 484 13.15 -13.83 33.06
N SER A 485 13.46 -14.97 32.44
CA SER A 485 12.50 -15.90 31.84
C SER A 485 11.64 -15.44 30.65
N SER A 486 12.22 -15.57 29.46
CA SER A 486 11.48 -15.68 28.20
C SER A 486 10.94 -17.10 28.02
N THR A 487 9.62 -17.27 28.09
CA THR A 487 8.90 -18.47 27.66
C THR A 487 8.70 -18.42 26.15
N THR A 488 9.50 -19.22 25.45
CA THR A 488 9.36 -19.56 24.03
C THR A 488 8.13 -20.44 23.80
N TYR A 489 7.15 -19.96 23.04
CA TYR A 489 6.14 -20.84 22.41
C TYR A 489 6.63 -21.28 21.04
N ALA A 490 6.61 -22.60 20.87
CA ALA A 490 7.20 -23.34 19.79
C ALA A 490 6.41 -23.22 18.48
N SER A 491 7.14 -22.95 17.39
CA SER A 491 6.72 -23.23 16.02
C SER A 491 6.93 -24.71 15.74
N SER A 492 5.86 -25.48 15.60
CA SER A 492 5.91 -26.88 15.15
C SER A 492 5.88 -26.94 13.62
N SER A 493 7.06 -27.12 13.05
CA SER A 493 7.24 -27.66 11.70
C SER A 493 7.03 -29.18 11.71
N SER A 494 6.20 -29.67 10.78
CA SER A 494 6.05 -31.08 10.40
C SER A 494 7.36 -31.69 9.88
N PRO A 495 7.62 -32.97 10.19
CA PRO A 495 7.99 -33.88 9.09
C PRO A 495 7.53 -35.33 9.31
N VAL A 496 6.94 -35.99 8.29
CA VAL A 496 7.40 -37.31 7.82
C VAL A 496 7.00 -37.46 6.35
N ASP A 497 8.00 -37.56 5.50
CA ASP A 497 7.94 -38.11 4.15
C ASP A 497 8.26 -39.61 4.17
N ASN A 498 7.72 -40.30 3.16
CA ASN A 498 8.13 -41.59 2.58
C ASN A 498 7.47 -42.89 3.07
N PHE A 499 6.54 -43.39 2.24
CA PHE A 499 6.73 -44.70 1.62
C PHE A 499 6.47 -44.66 0.12
N VAL A 500 7.36 -45.32 -0.61
CA VAL A 500 7.63 -45.21 -2.05
C VAL A 500 6.82 -46.24 -2.84
N THR A 501 6.42 -45.84 -4.06
CA THR A 501 6.05 -46.65 -5.24
C THR A 501 4.83 -47.57 -5.13
N THR A 502 3.78 -47.28 -5.91
CA THR A 502 3.52 -47.87 -7.24
C THR A 502 2.03 -47.71 -7.56
N LYS A 503 1.67 -46.77 -8.44
CA LYS A 503 0.61 -46.88 -9.47
C LYS A 503 0.38 -45.51 -10.10
N LYS A 504 0.87 -45.36 -11.34
CA LYS A 504 0.28 -44.46 -12.32
C LYS A 504 -1.21 -44.84 -12.46
N SER A 505 -2.13 -43.99 -12.04
CA SER A 505 -3.49 -43.98 -12.59
C SER A 505 -4.17 -42.62 -12.40
N ASN A 506 -4.28 -41.89 -13.50
CA ASN A 506 -5.43 -41.07 -13.94
C ASN A 506 -6.21 -40.23 -12.91
N VAL A 507 -5.70 -39.04 -12.58
CA VAL A 507 -6.53 -37.93 -12.07
C VAL A 507 -6.47 -36.66 -12.96
N LEU A 508 -5.58 -36.64 -13.97
CA LEU A 508 -5.54 -35.60 -15.01
C LEU A 508 -6.52 -35.83 -16.18
N SER A 509 -7.46 -36.79 -16.07
CA SER A 509 -8.42 -37.10 -17.15
C SER A 509 -9.89 -36.80 -16.82
N LEU A 510 -10.19 -36.01 -15.78
CA LEU A 510 -11.57 -35.59 -15.50
C LEU A 510 -12.00 -34.28 -16.18
N CYS A 511 -11.17 -33.76 -17.10
CA CYS A 511 -11.45 -32.49 -17.80
C CYS A 511 -11.65 -32.60 -19.31
N TYR A 512 -11.64 -33.81 -19.91
CA TYR A 512 -11.93 -33.96 -21.34
C TYR A 512 -12.96 -35.08 -21.63
N ASP A 513 -14.05 -34.62 -22.24
CA ASP A 513 -15.08 -35.29 -23.05
C ASP A 513 -15.94 -36.44 -22.48
N LYS A 514 -17.16 -36.05 -22.08
CA LYS A 514 -18.40 -36.71 -22.56
C LYS A 514 -19.31 -35.65 -23.17
N PRO A 515 -20.04 -35.95 -24.26
CA PRO A 515 -21.03 -35.02 -24.81
C PRO A 515 -22.13 -34.85 -23.76
N ARG A 516 -22.06 -33.76 -23.00
CA ARG A 516 -23.18 -33.34 -22.17
C ARG A 516 -24.28 -32.90 -23.12
N THR A 517 -25.45 -33.50 -22.96
CA THR A 517 -26.71 -32.95 -23.45
C THR A 517 -26.70 -31.44 -23.21
N LEU A 518 -26.86 -30.66 -24.30
CA LEU A 518 -26.89 -29.21 -24.28
C LEU A 518 -27.92 -28.77 -23.24
N LYS A 519 -27.46 -28.42 -22.04
CA LYS A 519 -28.25 -27.57 -21.14
C LYS A 519 -28.42 -26.22 -21.84
N PRO A 520 -29.53 -25.50 -21.61
CA PRO A 520 -29.76 -24.21 -22.24
C PRO A 520 -28.53 -23.34 -22.04
N VAL A 521 -28.16 -22.58 -23.07
CA VAL A 521 -27.11 -21.56 -22.98
C VAL A 521 -27.52 -20.59 -21.87
N HIS A 522 -27.10 -20.85 -20.64
CA HIS A 522 -27.20 -19.87 -19.57
C HIS A 522 -26.33 -18.70 -19.99
N ASP A 523 -26.87 -17.49 -19.88
CA ASP A 523 -26.03 -16.31 -19.95
C ASP A 523 -24.90 -16.40 -18.91
N GLU A 524 -23.76 -15.80 -19.20
CA GLU A 524 -22.54 -15.89 -18.39
C GLU A 524 -22.78 -15.50 -16.91
N VAL A 525 -23.72 -14.58 -16.68
CA VAL A 525 -24.13 -14.12 -15.33
C VAL A 525 -24.84 -15.23 -14.57
N SER A 526 -25.80 -15.92 -15.19
CA SER A 526 -26.49 -17.06 -14.57
C SER A 526 -25.51 -18.17 -14.22
N LEU A 527 -24.55 -18.44 -15.11
CA LEU A 527 -23.48 -19.40 -14.83
C LEU A 527 -22.64 -18.96 -13.62
N TRP A 528 -22.21 -17.70 -13.56
CA TRP A 528 -21.45 -17.16 -12.42
C TRP A 528 -22.18 -17.31 -11.09
N LEU A 529 -23.47 -16.97 -11.07
CA LEU A 529 -24.30 -16.99 -9.85
C LEU A 529 -24.59 -18.41 -9.36
N GLN A 530 -24.73 -19.38 -10.28
CA GLN A 530 -25.03 -20.77 -9.95
C GLN A 530 -23.78 -21.64 -9.74
N THR A 531 -22.60 -21.16 -10.13
CA THR A 531 -21.36 -21.91 -9.99
C THR A 531 -20.98 -21.98 -8.52
N ASP A 532 -20.94 -23.19 -7.98
CA ASP A 532 -20.35 -23.44 -6.67
C ASP A 532 -18.82 -23.47 -6.81
N PHE A 533 -18.14 -22.63 -6.03
CA PHE A 533 -16.69 -22.54 -6.04
C PHE A 533 -16.17 -23.20 -4.77
N ASP A 534 -15.32 -24.21 -4.91
CA ASP A 534 -14.63 -24.82 -3.78
C ASP A 534 -13.62 -23.82 -3.21
N MET A 535 -14.05 -23.12 -2.17
CA MET A 535 -13.30 -22.04 -1.56
C MET A 535 -12.19 -22.54 -0.63
N ASP A 536 -12.16 -23.83 -0.27
CA ASP A 536 -11.07 -24.40 0.55
C ASP A 536 -9.82 -24.67 -0.31
N ILE A 537 -10.01 -24.80 -1.63
CA ILE A 537 -8.93 -24.95 -2.63
C ILE A 537 -8.49 -23.59 -3.20
N ILE A 538 -9.37 -22.60 -3.23
CA ILE A 538 -9.07 -21.25 -3.71
C ILE A 538 -8.40 -20.46 -2.58
N HIS A 539 -7.08 -20.32 -2.66
CA HIS A 539 -6.32 -19.35 -1.84
C HIS A 539 -7.01 -17.98 -1.83
N ASP A 540 -6.98 -17.26 -0.72
CA ASP A 540 -7.66 -15.95 -0.49
C ASP A 540 -7.28 -14.81 -1.45
N ASP A 541 -6.52 -15.09 -2.51
CA ASP A 541 -6.13 -14.14 -3.54
C ASP A 541 -7.21 -14.04 -4.64
N LEU A 542 -7.97 -12.94 -4.59
CA LEU A 542 -9.03 -12.63 -5.55
C LEU A 542 -8.50 -12.43 -6.99
N LEU A 543 -7.29 -11.91 -7.15
CA LEU A 543 -6.69 -11.69 -8.46
C LEU A 543 -6.26 -13.02 -9.09
N LEU A 544 -5.69 -13.92 -8.29
CA LEU A 544 -5.38 -15.28 -8.72
C LEU A 544 -6.64 -16.05 -9.12
N PHE A 545 -7.73 -15.90 -8.36
CA PHE A 545 -9.03 -16.48 -8.72
C PHE A 545 -9.46 -16.04 -10.12
N TRP A 546 -9.49 -14.72 -10.37
CA TRP A 546 -9.93 -14.20 -11.66
C TRP A 546 -8.97 -14.56 -12.80
N ARG A 547 -7.66 -14.60 -12.53
CA ARG A 547 -6.67 -15.10 -13.50
C ARG A 547 -7.00 -16.52 -13.98
N ASN A 548 -7.44 -17.39 -13.07
CA ASN A 548 -7.79 -18.78 -13.38
C ASN A 548 -9.20 -18.94 -13.97
N LYS A 549 -10.08 -17.94 -13.81
CA LYS A 549 -11.48 -18.00 -14.24
C LYS A 549 -11.79 -17.13 -15.46
N LYS A 550 -10.82 -16.34 -15.94
CA LYS A 550 -11.00 -15.40 -17.06
C LYS A 550 -11.51 -16.05 -18.35
N ASP A 551 -11.12 -17.28 -18.64
CA ASP A 551 -11.56 -17.98 -19.85
C ASP A 551 -12.97 -18.57 -19.71
N ALA A 552 -13.38 -18.92 -18.47
CA ALA A 552 -14.72 -19.43 -18.19
C ALA A 552 -15.78 -18.30 -18.13
N PHE A 553 -15.36 -17.09 -17.75
CA PHE A 553 -16.21 -15.91 -17.61
C PHE A 553 -15.57 -14.69 -18.31
N PRO A 554 -15.50 -14.67 -19.65
CA PRO A 554 -14.73 -13.66 -20.38
C PRO A 554 -15.27 -12.23 -20.26
N ASN A 555 -16.59 -12.00 -20.22
CA ASN A 555 -17.13 -10.64 -20.10
C ASN A 555 -17.11 -10.17 -18.64
N ILE A 556 -17.40 -11.06 -17.69
CA ILE A 556 -17.33 -10.74 -16.26
C ILE A 556 -15.87 -10.48 -15.86
N ALA A 557 -14.90 -11.25 -16.36
CA ALA A 557 -13.49 -11.02 -16.10
C ALA A 557 -12.99 -9.68 -16.65
N LYS A 558 -13.48 -9.23 -17.81
CA LYS A 558 -13.20 -7.87 -18.32
C LYS A 558 -13.70 -6.80 -17.35
N ILE A 559 -14.91 -6.96 -16.80
CA ILE A 559 -15.46 -6.03 -15.80
C ILE A 559 -14.65 -6.12 -14.50
N ALA A 560 -14.28 -7.32 -14.07
CA ALA A 560 -13.47 -7.55 -12.88
C ALA A 560 -12.12 -6.84 -12.95
N ARG A 561 -11.42 -6.88 -14.11
CA ARG A 561 -10.18 -6.13 -14.31
C ARG A 561 -10.35 -4.62 -14.11
N LYS A 562 -11.47 -4.05 -14.52
CA LYS A 562 -11.73 -2.60 -14.35
C LYS A 562 -12.08 -2.27 -12.90
N VAL A 563 -13.03 -3.01 -12.33
CA VAL A 563 -13.61 -2.70 -11.02
C VAL A 563 -12.66 -3.05 -9.88
N LEU A 564 -11.96 -4.19 -9.94
CA LEU A 564 -11.05 -4.62 -8.87
C LEU A 564 -9.73 -3.84 -8.85
N ALA A 565 -9.43 -3.08 -9.91
CA ALA A 565 -8.32 -2.13 -9.90
C ALA A 565 -8.64 -0.89 -9.06
N ILE A 566 -9.92 -0.57 -8.81
CA ILE A 566 -10.32 0.61 -8.04
C ILE A 566 -10.01 0.36 -6.55
N PRO A 567 -9.19 1.21 -5.90
CA PRO A 567 -8.97 1.12 -4.47
C PRO A 567 -10.13 1.77 -3.69
N ALA A 568 -10.40 1.28 -2.48
CA ALA A 568 -11.38 1.89 -1.59
C ALA A 568 -10.90 3.22 -0.98
N ALA A 569 -9.59 3.44 -0.93
CA ALA A 569 -8.95 4.60 -0.32
C ALA A 569 -7.91 5.25 -1.25
N ASN A 570 -7.63 6.54 -1.02
CA ASN A 570 -6.62 7.31 -1.77
C ASN A 570 -5.21 7.26 -1.16
N THR A 571 -4.93 6.28 -0.29
CA THR A 571 -3.71 6.07 0.52
C THR A 571 -2.40 6.16 -0.27
N SER A 572 -2.42 5.79 -1.56
CA SER A 572 -1.25 5.88 -2.44
C SER A 572 -0.61 7.25 -2.46
N VAL A 573 -1.45 8.29 -2.47
CA VAL A 573 -1.00 9.67 -2.58
C VAL A 573 -0.57 10.20 -1.21
N GLU A 574 -1.25 9.82 -0.13
CA GLU A 574 -0.80 10.12 1.24
C GLU A 574 0.60 9.58 1.55
N ARG A 575 0.90 8.37 1.04
CA ARG A 575 2.25 7.79 1.11
C ARG A 575 3.25 8.52 0.21
N GLN A 576 2.83 9.14 -0.89
CA GLN A 576 3.70 10.05 -1.66
C GLN A 576 4.01 11.31 -0.86
N PHE A 577 3.03 11.91 -0.18
CA PHE A 577 3.25 13.08 0.66
C PHE A 577 4.17 12.77 1.86
N SER A 578 4.00 11.61 2.49
CA SER A 578 4.87 11.16 3.58
C SER A 578 6.31 10.96 3.10
N CYS A 579 6.49 10.36 1.92
CA CYS A 579 7.78 10.27 1.25
C CYS A 579 8.39 11.65 0.93
N SER A 580 7.57 12.58 0.45
CA SER A 580 7.96 13.95 0.15
C SER A 580 8.53 14.63 1.39
N LYS A 581 7.90 14.48 2.56
CA LYS A 581 8.41 15.04 3.83
C LYS A 581 9.79 14.52 4.23
N ILE A 582 10.10 13.25 3.92
CA ILE A 582 11.44 12.69 4.18
C ILE A 582 12.49 13.29 3.23
N ILE A 583 12.09 13.62 2.00
CA ILE A 583 12.98 14.22 1.00
C ILE A 583 13.18 15.72 1.29
N ILE A 584 12.10 16.45 1.59
CA ILE A 584 12.06 17.89 1.96
C ILE A 584 12.36 18.06 3.47
N GLY A 585 13.43 17.44 3.96
CA GLY A 585 13.86 17.66 5.35
C GLY A 585 14.56 19.00 5.54
N ASP A 586 14.71 19.45 6.79
CA ASP A 586 15.36 20.73 7.17
C ASP A 586 16.78 20.90 6.60
N ARG A 587 17.48 19.79 6.33
CA ARG A 587 18.82 19.76 5.72
C ARG A 587 18.83 19.79 4.18
N ARG A 588 17.67 19.78 3.53
CA ARG A 588 17.50 19.71 2.05
C ARG A 588 16.60 20.82 1.50
N THR A 589 16.62 21.99 2.14
CA THR A 589 15.78 23.16 1.79
C THR A 589 16.10 23.81 0.43
N ARG A 590 17.21 23.46 -0.22
CA ARG A 590 17.60 23.98 -1.55
C ARG A 590 17.17 23.09 -2.73
N LEU A 591 16.37 22.04 -2.48
CA LEU A 591 15.87 21.16 -3.55
C LEU A 591 14.69 21.84 -4.27
N GLY A 592 14.86 22.18 -5.55
CA GLY A 592 13.78 22.74 -6.37
C GLY A 592 12.61 21.76 -6.55
N ALA A 593 11.39 22.28 -6.73
CA ALA A 593 10.17 21.48 -6.84
C ALA A 593 10.21 20.45 -7.98
N GLU A 594 10.83 20.78 -9.10
CA GLU A 594 11.01 19.84 -10.23
C GLU A 594 11.90 18.64 -9.82
N LYS A 595 12.99 18.90 -9.10
CA LYS A 595 13.92 17.85 -8.67
C LYS A 595 13.29 16.94 -7.62
N LEU A 596 12.48 17.53 -6.74
CA LEU A 596 11.66 16.81 -5.77
C LEU A 596 10.69 15.84 -6.47
N ASP A 597 9.94 16.31 -7.47
CA ASP A 597 8.99 15.47 -8.21
C ASP A 597 9.70 14.27 -8.87
N LYS A 598 10.87 14.50 -9.51
CA LYS A 598 11.69 13.42 -10.09
C LYS A 598 12.15 12.40 -9.06
N LEU A 599 12.56 12.84 -7.86
CA LEU A 599 13.00 11.94 -6.78
C LEU A 599 11.83 11.14 -6.21
N ILE A 600 10.65 11.74 -6.05
CA ILE A 600 9.44 11.03 -5.60
C ILE A 600 9.05 9.98 -6.64
N PHE A 601 9.03 10.35 -7.92
CA PHE A 601 8.77 9.42 -9.02
C PHE A 601 9.73 8.22 -8.96
N LEU A 602 11.04 8.45 -8.87
CA LEU A 602 12.02 7.36 -8.80
C LEU A 602 11.87 6.53 -7.52
N GLN A 603 11.64 7.16 -6.37
CA GLN A 603 11.45 6.44 -5.11
C GLN A 603 10.27 5.47 -5.18
N LYS A 604 9.18 5.87 -5.83
CA LYS A 604 7.96 5.06 -5.95
C LYS A 604 8.01 4.07 -7.11
N ASN A 605 8.62 4.43 -8.23
CA ASN A 605 8.50 3.68 -9.47
C ASN A 605 9.76 2.92 -9.89
N LEU A 606 10.95 3.24 -9.34
CA LEU A 606 12.21 2.68 -9.85
C LEU A 606 12.23 1.15 -9.78
N LEU A 607 11.91 0.56 -8.63
CA LEU A 607 11.92 -0.90 -8.48
C LEU A 607 10.76 -1.57 -9.23
N PRO A 608 9.50 -1.09 -9.14
CA PRO A 608 8.41 -1.63 -9.95
C PRO A 608 8.67 -1.60 -11.46
N LEU A 609 9.18 -0.49 -12.00
CA LEU A 609 9.51 -0.38 -13.43
C LEU A 609 10.68 -1.31 -13.81
N LYS A 610 11.70 -1.45 -12.95
CA LYS A 610 12.76 -2.44 -13.16
C LYS A 610 12.20 -3.86 -13.26
N ILE A 611 11.34 -4.25 -12.32
CA ILE A 611 10.72 -5.58 -12.33
C ILE A 611 9.90 -5.79 -13.60
N MET A 612 9.10 -4.80 -13.99
CA MET A 612 8.19 -4.88 -15.12
C MET A 612 8.90 -4.93 -16.48
N PHE A 613 9.92 -4.10 -16.69
CA PHE A 613 10.56 -3.93 -18.00
C PHE A 613 11.89 -4.67 -18.11
N ASP A 614 12.72 -4.67 -17.07
CA ASP A 614 14.06 -5.27 -17.16
C ASP A 614 13.97 -6.81 -17.14
N SER A 615 13.04 -7.39 -16.36
CA SER A 615 12.81 -8.85 -16.34
C SER A 615 12.26 -9.39 -17.66
N LYS A 616 11.38 -8.63 -18.33
CA LYS A 616 10.91 -8.96 -19.69
C LYS A 616 12.07 -8.94 -20.67
N THR A 617 12.98 -7.97 -20.56
CA THR A 617 14.16 -7.87 -21.44
C THR A 617 15.08 -9.08 -21.28
N VAL A 618 15.31 -9.57 -20.06
CA VAL A 618 16.10 -10.79 -19.80
C VAL A 618 15.44 -12.03 -20.42
N LEU A 619 14.14 -12.24 -20.20
CA LEU A 619 13.38 -13.35 -20.81
C LEU A 619 13.36 -13.27 -22.33
N THR A 620 13.21 -12.07 -22.90
CA THR A 620 13.20 -11.88 -24.36
C THR A 620 14.57 -12.16 -24.97
N ASN A 621 15.64 -11.79 -24.27
CA ASN A 621 17.01 -12.09 -24.68
C ASN A 621 17.37 -13.58 -24.51
N GLU A 622 16.86 -14.25 -23.48
CA GLU A 622 16.99 -15.70 -23.32
C GLU A 622 16.19 -16.48 -24.37
N LEU A 623 15.00 -16.00 -24.73
CA LEU A 623 14.18 -16.60 -25.80
C LEU A 623 14.81 -16.36 -27.17
N LYS A 624 15.39 -15.18 -27.43
CA LYS A 624 16.17 -14.91 -28.65
C LYS A 624 17.39 -15.83 -28.72
N ARG A 625 18.18 -15.95 -27.66
CA ARG A 625 19.31 -16.88 -27.61
C ARG A 625 18.87 -18.32 -27.89
N LYS A 626 17.77 -18.79 -27.29
CA LYS A 626 17.23 -20.12 -27.58
C LYS A 626 16.72 -20.28 -29.03
N ALA A 627 16.20 -19.22 -29.64
CA ALA A 627 15.77 -19.25 -31.03
C ALA A 627 16.97 -19.23 -32.00
N ASP A 628 18.02 -18.50 -31.65
CA ASP A 628 19.29 -18.48 -32.38
C ASP A 628 20.01 -19.83 -32.24
N ASP A 629 19.97 -20.46 -31.07
CA ASP A 629 20.50 -21.82 -30.83
C ASP A 629 19.72 -22.91 -31.62
N ILE A 630 18.42 -22.69 -31.91
CA ILE A 630 17.61 -23.60 -32.75
C ILE A 630 17.91 -23.39 -34.25
N HIS A 631 18.38 -22.21 -34.64
CA HIS A 631 18.78 -21.91 -36.02
C HIS A 631 20.26 -22.26 -36.30
N GLU A 632 21.11 -22.42 -35.29
CA GLU A 632 22.51 -22.86 -35.45
C GLU A 632 22.67 -24.38 -35.60
N GLU A 633 21.64 -25.22 -35.37
CA GLU A 633 21.73 -26.67 -35.63
C GLU A 633 21.53 -27.08 -37.11
N ASP A 634 21.17 -26.15 -38.00
CA ASP A 634 20.96 -26.42 -39.44
C ASP A 634 22.02 -25.79 -40.37
N GLU A 635 23.05 -25.11 -39.86
CA GLU A 635 24.14 -24.53 -40.66
C GLU A 635 25.54 -24.96 -40.20
N ASP A 636 25.75 -26.28 -40.03
CA ASP A 636 27.08 -26.87 -40.05
C ASP A 636 27.58 -26.95 -41.51
N ASN A 637 28.17 -25.84 -42.00
CA ASN A 637 29.28 -25.79 -42.95
C ASN A 637 29.55 -24.34 -43.39
N ASN A 638 30.45 -23.63 -42.70
CA ASN A 638 31.66 -22.99 -43.25
C ASN A 638 32.18 -21.83 -42.36
N CYS A 639 33.23 -22.15 -41.60
CA CYS A 639 34.38 -21.31 -41.21
C CYS A 639 34.25 -19.77 -40.97
N THR A 640 34.50 -19.42 -39.71
CA THR A 640 35.28 -18.27 -39.18
C THR A 640 34.72 -16.84 -39.13
N SER A 641 34.84 -16.31 -37.91
CA SER A 641 35.05 -14.91 -37.52
C SER A 641 33.83 -14.00 -37.39
N LYS A 642 33.28 -13.92 -36.17
CA LYS A 642 32.99 -12.66 -35.45
C LYS A 642 32.46 -12.94 -34.03
N LYS A 643 33.35 -12.85 -33.05
CA LYS A 643 33.00 -12.78 -31.63
C LYS A 643 33.68 -11.54 -31.07
N LEU A 644 32.90 -10.48 -30.83
CA LEU A 644 33.15 -9.31 -29.96
C LEU A 644 32.35 -8.13 -30.49
N LYS A 645 31.20 -7.86 -29.87
CA LYS A 645 30.58 -6.53 -29.74
C LYS A 645 29.39 -6.65 -28.79
N PHE A 646 29.63 -6.39 -27.50
CA PHE A 646 28.57 -5.96 -26.60
C PHE A 646 29.19 -5.25 -25.38
N ASN A 647 29.39 -3.93 -25.51
CA ASN A 647 29.48 -3.01 -24.36
C ASN A 647 29.25 -1.52 -24.72
N GLU A 648 28.78 -1.17 -25.92
CA GLU A 648 28.71 0.24 -26.37
C GLU A 648 27.33 0.91 -26.26
N GLU A 649 26.27 0.22 -25.81
CA GLU A 649 24.92 0.82 -25.78
C GLU A 649 24.60 1.62 -24.49
N TYR A 650 25.55 1.72 -23.55
CA TYR A 650 25.43 2.58 -22.37
C TYR A 650 26.29 3.85 -22.44
N GLU A 651 27.17 3.99 -23.43
CA GLU A 651 28.07 5.15 -23.61
C GLU A 651 27.75 5.99 -24.86
N SER A 652 27.02 5.50 -25.87
CA SER A 652 26.78 6.28 -27.11
C SER A 652 25.74 7.41 -27.05
N LEU A 653 25.21 7.76 -25.87
CA LEU A 653 24.35 8.94 -25.68
C LEU A 653 25.07 10.10 -24.98
N SER A 654 26.40 10.01 -24.81
CA SER A 654 27.21 11.13 -24.29
C SER A 654 27.63 12.15 -25.35
N ASP A 655 27.62 11.80 -26.64
CA ASP A 655 28.38 12.58 -27.64
C ASP A 655 27.52 13.45 -28.56
N ASP A 656 26.19 13.34 -28.52
CA ASP A 656 25.28 14.09 -29.43
C ASP A 656 24.71 15.39 -28.84
N TYR A 657 25.23 15.91 -27.72
CA TYR A 657 24.77 17.19 -27.14
C TYR A 657 25.89 18.17 -26.77
N GLU A 658 27.11 17.97 -27.27
CA GLU A 658 28.24 18.90 -27.07
C GLU A 658 28.51 19.84 -28.27
N SER A 659 27.69 19.86 -29.33
CA SER A 659 27.89 20.74 -30.50
C SER A 659 26.95 21.95 -30.62
N GLU A 660 25.99 22.15 -29.71
CA GLU A 660 25.11 23.32 -29.72
C GLU A 660 25.14 24.08 -28.39
N ARG A 661 26.32 24.61 -28.01
CA ARG A 661 26.43 25.75 -27.07
C ARG A 661 27.83 26.37 -27.04
N GLU A 662 28.40 26.61 -28.22
CA GLU A 662 29.38 27.69 -28.40
C GLU A 662 28.85 28.64 -29.48
N ASN A 663 27.95 29.54 -29.06
CA ASN A 663 27.75 30.91 -29.56
C ASN A 663 26.71 31.64 -28.69
#